data_AF-A0A9P9YR04-F1
#
_entry.id   AF-A0A9P9YR04-F1
#
_cell.length_a   1.000
_cell.length_b   1.000
_cell.length_c   1.000
_cell.angle_alpha   90.00
_cell.angle_beta   90.00
_cell.angle_gamma   90.00
#
_symmetry.space_group_name_H-M   'P 1'
#
loop_
_entity.id
_entity.type
_entity.pdbx_description
1 polymer ?
#
loop_
_entity_poly.entity_id
_entity_poly.type
_entity_poly.pdbx_seq_one_letter_code
_entity_poly.pdbx_strand_id
1 'polypeptide(L)'
;MPISQQDFTKSRTSNTYFSYVDQQLGSKFHSGGSSLEEPSCDHWQFCEKVPNRSDVEADSLGSPVGLVCSNTPVNNPCGSSPEQQEANVLNFATYLKAFALIYVLPEVDWTAEKIDMLLEEGSELFRASSEMDQQQQDNREGSKLFQPEIYTNEEKRIKRNFNLEGHTFTLALEPRYLGGGSRPLDQQPSHTIQNLRPILVSFFKTSRYCLLLTRVGHLLVWRRKRVFFVLDVKGRRRDDLQTVEDKGVAMLVCLKTIDNVVHLASNLSGTSPADEFTIRELVVVRLETPDGRIYMRDTSHRSIEFKVVNKSYAYLKGTLHLSLNENDPVRNRSSLMVAVASILASKIDHPANWDTNMLDRLICYGVELCRSCWSDCLRDRRPIDLDTFPTQLRMGQFVLELKLLPMVRTGHWSCGVRILHTDFEAHVSQALREYANVVFQINNQMYAIWVKDEFYYLLDPYRHTIVGTHVAEDGAGKWATVRMFRDQLTMLSVFHQLLMESNRQSAYYLHVLRIRNLAECPEGYALAPLPGDVDNCDVQSLNEPIFFNEQRGVRVCDRSLAEISDDEEDVVSRTEDKNDIEKLQILDERQNAGAECEMCEEEMETNPLKKHTKSAKGSKIPCSLQIQKRIISWQELSKGSTPKINAH
;
A
#
# COMPACT_ATOMS: atom_id res chain seq x y z
N MET A 1 -50.24 -33.31 -14.64
CA MET A 1 -49.90 -31.90 -14.33
C MET A 1 -48.39 -31.81 -14.17
N PRO A 2 -47.69 -31.18 -15.12
CA PRO A 2 -46.25 -30.99 -15.06
C PRO A 2 -45.91 -29.65 -14.39
N ILE A 3 -44.81 -29.63 -13.66
CA ILE A 3 -44.27 -28.45 -12.98
C ILE A 3 -43.38 -27.70 -13.98
N SER A 4 -43.66 -26.39 -14.08
CA SER A 4 -43.06 -25.33 -14.88
C SER A 4 -41.52 -25.34 -14.94
N GLN A 5 -40.97 -25.37 -16.15
CA GLN A 5 -39.61 -24.91 -16.45
C GLN A 5 -39.56 -23.37 -16.30
N GLN A 6 -38.70 -22.86 -15.42
CA GLN A 6 -38.32 -21.45 -15.40
C GLN A 6 -36.99 -21.28 -16.13
N ASP A 7 -37.04 -20.52 -17.21
CA ASP A 7 -35.89 -20.06 -17.97
C ASP A 7 -34.99 -19.16 -17.10
N PHE A 8 -33.77 -19.62 -16.84
CA PHE A 8 -32.69 -18.76 -16.36
C PHE A 8 -32.14 -17.95 -17.55
N THR A 9 -32.59 -16.71 -17.65
CA THR A 9 -32.02 -15.69 -18.54
C THR A 9 -30.55 -15.48 -18.19
N LYS A 10 -29.66 -15.78 -19.14
CA LYS A 10 -28.22 -15.46 -19.07
C LYS A 10 -28.07 -13.94 -19.01
N SER A 11 -27.78 -13.41 -17.82
CA SER A 11 -27.23 -12.06 -17.66
C SER A 11 -25.87 -12.02 -18.36
N ARG A 12 -25.80 -11.27 -19.47
CA ARG A 12 -24.54 -10.89 -20.12
C ARG A 12 -23.89 -9.80 -19.27
N THR A 13 -23.02 -10.18 -18.35
CA THR A 13 -22.09 -9.24 -17.73
C THR A 13 -21.03 -8.86 -18.77
N SER A 14 -21.00 -7.57 -19.11
CA SER A 14 -20.00 -6.97 -19.98
C SER A 14 -18.65 -6.96 -19.28
N ASN A 15 -17.85 -8.01 -19.49
CA ASN A 15 -16.46 -8.08 -19.04
C ASN A 15 -15.58 -7.19 -19.94
N THR A 16 -15.47 -5.91 -19.62
CA THR A 16 -14.45 -5.01 -20.21
C THR A 16 -13.32 -4.75 -19.23
N TYR A 17 -12.56 -5.79 -18.90
CA TYR A 17 -11.24 -5.67 -18.28
C TYR A 17 -10.18 -6.31 -19.16
N PHE A 18 -9.83 -5.58 -20.22
CA PHE A 18 -8.60 -5.81 -20.97
C PHE A 18 -7.93 -4.46 -21.21
N SER A 19 -6.83 -4.25 -20.51
CA SER A 19 -5.74 -3.39 -20.97
C SER A 19 -5.26 -3.97 -22.30
N TYR A 20 -5.83 -3.50 -23.41
CA TYR A 20 -5.28 -3.77 -24.73
C TYR A 20 -3.96 -2.99 -24.83
N VAL A 21 -2.86 -3.71 -24.64
CA VAL A 21 -1.55 -3.30 -25.10
C VAL A 21 -1.61 -3.38 -26.63
N ASP A 22 -1.73 -2.24 -27.31
CA ASP A 22 -1.39 -2.17 -28.73
C ASP A 22 0.13 -2.41 -28.84
N GLN A 23 0.50 -3.68 -28.95
CA GLN A 23 1.75 -4.05 -29.59
C GLN A 23 1.66 -3.62 -31.06
N GLN A 24 2.69 -2.90 -31.50
CA GLN A 24 2.95 -2.41 -32.85
C GLN A 24 2.34 -1.05 -33.22
N LEU A 25 3.11 0.02 -33.02
CA LEU A 25 3.44 1.00 -34.08
C LEU A 25 4.45 2.05 -33.54
N GLY A 26 5.66 1.57 -33.24
CA GLY A 26 6.87 2.38 -33.26
C GLY A 26 7.63 2.08 -34.55
N SER A 27 7.91 3.11 -35.34
CA SER A 27 8.55 3.09 -36.67
C SER A 27 7.62 2.83 -37.87
N LYS A 28 7.17 3.92 -38.48
CA LYS A 28 7.05 4.14 -39.95
C LYS A 28 6.42 5.52 -40.19
N PHE A 29 7.20 6.57 -39.94
CA PHE A 29 7.01 7.83 -40.64
C PHE A 29 8.07 7.86 -41.74
N HIS A 30 7.65 7.54 -42.97
CA HIS A 30 7.99 8.22 -44.23
C HIS A 30 7.52 7.36 -45.41
N SER A 31 6.85 8.03 -46.35
CA SER A 31 6.43 7.60 -47.70
C SER A 31 5.09 6.87 -47.87
N GLY A 32 4.32 7.34 -48.85
CA GLY A 32 3.40 6.54 -49.66
C GLY A 32 1.93 6.55 -49.23
N GLY A 33 1.09 7.28 -49.97
CA GLY A 33 -0.35 7.35 -49.75
C GLY A 33 -1.08 6.02 -49.98
N SER A 34 -2.02 5.71 -49.08
CA SER A 34 -3.26 5.03 -49.41
C SER A 34 -4.32 5.46 -48.39
N SER A 35 -5.47 5.92 -48.88
CA SER A 35 -6.64 6.31 -48.09
C SER A 35 -7.15 5.09 -47.30
N LEU A 36 -6.76 4.99 -46.03
CA LEU A 36 -7.51 4.23 -45.03
C LEU A 36 -8.55 5.16 -44.42
N GLU A 37 -9.80 4.74 -44.51
CA GLU A 37 -10.97 5.45 -43.96
C GLU A 37 -10.71 5.89 -42.51
N GLU A 38 -11.03 7.16 -42.25
CA GLU A 38 -11.02 7.72 -40.90
C GLU A 38 -11.96 6.90 -40.00
N PRO A 39 -11.55 6.52 -38.77
CA PRO A 39 -12.45 5.82 -37.87
C PRO A 39 -13.60 6.74 -37.45
N SER A 40 -14.80 6.42 -37.94
CA SER A 40 -16.04 7.11 -37.59
C SER A 40 -16.30 7.04 -36.09
N CYS A 41 -16.69 8.18 -35.52
CA CYS A 41 -17.09 8.33 -34.12
C CYS A 41 -18.61 8.16 -33.95
N ASP A 42 -19.32 7.63 -34.96
CA ASP A 42 -20.79 7.51 -34.97
C ASP A 42 -21.33 6.45 -34.00
N HIS A 43 -20.45 5.69 -33.35
CA HIS A 43 -20.81 4.61 -32.42
C HIS A 43 -20.95 5.06 -30.96
N TRP A 44 -20.58 6.31 -30.65
CA TRP A 44 -20.64 6.84 -29.30
C TRP A 44 -21.99 7.55 -29.10
N GLN A 45 -22.87 6.98 -28.28
CA GLN A 45 -24.16 7.57 -27.92
C GLN A 45 -23.99 8.72 -26.92
N PHE A 46 -23.23 9.76 -27.30
CA PHE A 46 -23.17 11.00 -26.53
C PHE A 46 -24.45 11.81 -26.79
N CYS A 47 -25.30 11.98 -25.77
CA CYS A 47 -26.50 12.80 -25.85
C CYS A 47 -26.19 14.29 -25.60
N GLU A 48 -26.04 15.02 -26.69
CA GLU A 48 -26.52 16.38 -27.01
C GLU A 48 -25.59 16.90 -28.11
N LYS A 49 -26.10 16.99 -29.35
CA LYS A 49 -25.38 17.70 -30.40
C LYS A 49 -25.25 19.14 -29.93
N VAL A 50 -24.03 19.59 -29.65
CA VAL A 50 -23.74 21.01 -29.47
C VAL A 50 -24.31 21.73 -30.69
N PRO A 51 -25.15 22.78 -30.53
CA PRO A 51 -25.76 23.47 -31.66
C PRO A 51 -24.67 23.83 -32.68
N ASN A 52 -24.91 23.45 -33.94
CA ASN A 52 -24.00 23.71 -35.03
C ASN A 52 -23.78 25.23 -35.13
N ARG A 53 -22.66 25.73 -34.58
CA ARG A 53 -22.25 27.12 -34.78
C ARG A 53 -21.65 27.20 -36.17
N SER A 54 -22.37 27.84 -37.08
CA SER A 54 -21.95 28.10 -38.46
C SER A 54 -20.64 28.88 -38.48
N ASP A 55 -19.82 28.55 -39.48
CA ASP A 55 -18.60 29.22 -39.95
C ASP A 55 -18.34 30.59 -39.32
N VAL A 56 -17.33 30.66 -38.44
CA VAL A 56 -16.33 31.74 -38.30
C VAL A 56 -15.48 31.50 -37.04
N GLU A 57 -14.16 31.72 -37.21
CA GLU A 57 -13.12 32.01 -36.21
C GLU A 57 -12.40 30.88 -35.45
N ALA A 58 -11.08 31.08 -35.37
CA ALA A 58 -10.05 30.26 -34.75
C ALA A 58 -10.13 30.18 -33.20
N ASP A 59 -11.22 30.68 -32.63
CA ASP A 59 -11.49 30.82 -31.19
C ASP A 59 -12.65 29.92 -30.71
N SER A 60 -13.08 28.94 -31.51
CA SER A 60 -14.06 27.91 -31.12
C SER A 60 -13.37 26.58 -30.84
N LEU A 61 -13.89 25.81 -29.87
CA LEU A 61 -13.43 24.44 -29.51
C LEU A 61 -13.53 23.40 -30.65
N GLY A 62 -13.72 23.82 -31.90
CA GLY A 62 -14.19 22.97 -32.99
C GLY A 62 -15.55 22.35 -32.67
N SER A 63 -15.94 21.30 -33.39
CA SER A 63 -17.08 20.46 -33.01
C SER A 63 -16.62 19.46 -31.94
N PRO A 64 -16.95 19.65 -30.64
CA PRO A 64 -16.70 18.62 -29.63
C PRO A 64 -17.36 17.31 -30.06
N VAL A 65 -16.69 16.20 -29.78
CA VAL A 65 -17.14 14.86 -30.20
C VAL A 65 -18.33 14.41 -29.37
N GLY A 66 -18.43 14.90 -28.14
CA GLY A 66 -19.53 14.61 -27.22
C GLY A 66 -19.46 15.51 -25.99
N LEU A 67 -20.62 15.77 -25.41
CA LEU A 67 -20.79 16.54 -24.17
C LEU A 67 -21.80 15.81 -23.30
N VAL A 68 -21.50 15.65 -22.02
CA VAL A 68 -22.44 15.16 -21.01
C VAL A 68 -22.42 16.15 -19.85
N CYS A 69 -23.59 16.66 -19.46
CA CYS A 69 -23.74 17.62 -18.37
C CYS A 69 -24.52 17.00 -17.22
N SER A 70 -24.19 17.35 -15.97
CA SER A 70 -25.00 17.05 -14.79
C SER A 70 -26.38 17.72 -14.88
N ASN A 71 -27.39 17.11 -14.27
CA ASN A 71 -28.68 17.78 -14.06
C ASN A 71 -28.61 18.72 -12.85
N THR A 72 -27.74 18.40 -11.89
CA THR A 72 -27.56 19.18 -10.67
C THR A 72 -26.71 20.43 -10.97
N PRO A 73 -27.18 21.63 -10.61
CA PRO A 73 -26.36 22.83 -10.69
C PRO A 73 -25.27 22.79 -9.61
N VAL A 74 -24.08 23.24 -9.97
CA VAL A 74 -22.93 23.39 -9.09
C VAL A 74 -22.54 24.86 -9.00
N ASN A 75 -22.06 25.26 -7.82
CA ASN A 75 -21.52 26.59 -7.59
C ASN A 75 -20.00 26.49 -7.42
N ASN A 76 -19.29 27.48 -7.95
CA ASN A 76 -17.85 27.66 -7.82
C ASN A 76 -17.59 29.00 -7.12
N PRO A 77 -17.46 29.01 -5.79
CA PRO A 77 -17.27 30.25 -5.03
C PRO A 77 -15.92 30.93 -5.34
N CYS A 78 -15.79 31.67 -6.43
CA CYS A 78 -14.53 32.31 -6.84
C CYS A 78 -13.93 33.23 -5.75
N GLY A 79 -12.62 33.06 -5.48
CA GLY A 79 -11.85 33.94 -4.60
C GLY A 79 -10.91 33.19 -3.65
N SER A 80 -10.29 33.92 -2.72
CA SER A 80 -9.48 33.35 -1.63
C SER A 80 -10.28 33.16 -0.34
N SER A 81 -11.59 32.91 -0.46
CA SER A 81 -12.48 32.72 0.67
C SER A 81 -12.32 31.31 1.27
N PRO A 82 -12.63 31.12 2.57
CA PRO A 82 -12.71 29.78 3.17
C PRO A 82 -13.65 28.83 2.39
N GLU A 83 -14.71 29.39 1.80
CA GLU A 83 -15.69 28.63 1.00
C GLU A 83 -15.07 28.02 -0.25
N GLN A 84 -14.15 28.73 -0.93
CA GLN A 84 -13.43 28.17 -2.08
C GLN A 84 -12.48 27.05 -1.69
N GLN A 85 -11.84 27.16 -0.52
CA GLN A 85 -10.95 26.11 -0.02
C GLN A 85 -11.73 24.82 0.24
N GLU A 86 -12.90 24.91 0.88
CA GLU A 86 -13.80 23.77 1.09
C GLU A 86 -14.32 23.19 -0.23
N ALA A 87 -14.73 24.06 -1.17
CA ALA A 87 -15.16 23.62 -2.50
C ALA A 87 -14.04 22.88 -3.25
N ASN A 88 -12.79 23.34 -3.15
CA ASN A 88 -11.65 22.67 -3.77
C ASN A 88 -11.38 21.28 -3.16
N VAL A 89 -11.52 21.13 -1.84
CA VAL A 89 -11.35 19.85 -1.14
C VAL A 89 -12.45 18.86 -1.56
N LEU A 90 -13.70 19.33 -1.63
CA LEU A 90 -14.83 18.56 -2.14
C LEU A 90 -14.61 18.14 -3.59
N ASN A 91 -14.27 19.08 -4.47
CA ASN A 91 -14.01 18.82 -5.88
C ASN A 91 -12.89 17.79 -6.06
N PHE A 92 -11.84 17.85 -5.23
CA PHE A 92 -10.78 16.85 -5.24
C PHE A 92 -11.32 15.44 -4.90
N ALA A 93 -12.18 15.31 -3.89
CA ALA A 93 -12.84 14.04 -3.57
C ALA A 93 -13.67 13.52 -4.76
N THR A 94 -14.43 14.40 -5.42
CA THR A 94 -15.18 14.05 -6.64
C THR A 94 -14.26 13.60 -7.77
N TYR A 95 -13.11 14.25 -7.99
CA TYR A 95 -12.15 13.84 -9.02
C TYR A 95 -11.54 12.46 -8.73
N LEU A 96 -11.30 12.11 -7.46
CA LEU A 96 -10.86 10.77 -7.07
C LEU A 96 -11.93 9.72 -7.39
N LYS A 97 -13.19 9.97 -7.05
CA LYS A 97 -14.33 9.09 -7.37
C LYS A 97 -14.52 8.96 -8.89
N ALA A 98 -14.42 10.06 -9.63
CA ALA A 98 -14.52 10.06 -11.08
C ALA A 98 -13.40 9.26 -11.72
N PHE A 99 -12.16 9.42 -11.25
CA PHE A 99 -11.03 8.64 -11.73
C PHE A 99 -11.24 7.14 -11.47
N ALA A 100 -11.73 6.75 -10.29
CA ALA A 100 -12.09 5.37 -10.01
C ALA A 100 -13.20 4.85 -10.94
N LEU A 101 -14.23 5.67 -11.22
CA LEU A 101 -15.32 5.30 -12.13
C LEU A 101 -14.80 5.03 -13.55
N ILE A 102 -13.84 5.80 -14.05
CA ILE A 102 -13.24 5.59 -15.38
C ILE A 102 -12.63 4.18 -15.52
N TYR A 103 -12.20 3.54 -14.43
CA TYR A 103 -11.65 2.17 -14.48
C TYR A 103 -12.72 1.09 -14.66
N VAL A 104 -13.93 1.33 -14.19
CA VAL A 104 -15.03 0.34 -14.18
C VAL A 104 -16.11 0.64 -15.24
N LEU A 105 -16.25 1.91 -15.64
CA LEU A 105 -17.30 2.38 -16.53
C LEU A 105 -16.71 2.81 -17.89
N PRO A 106 -17.08 2.14 -18.99
CA PRO A 106 -16.71 2.55 -20.35
C PRO A 106 -17.14 3.99 -20.66
N GLU A 107 -16.36 4.74 -21.45
CA GLU A 107 -16.67 6.15 -21.75
C GLU A 107 -17.98 6.33 -22.54
N VAL A 108 -18.47 5.29 -23.22
CA VAL A 108 -19.77 5.28 -23.90
C VAL A 108 -20.96 5.28 -22.94
N ASP A 109 -20.76 4.86 -21.69
CA ASP A 109 -21.82 4.67 -20.70
C ASP A 109 -21.93 5.86 -19.72
N TRP A 110 -21.23 6.96 -20.00
CA TRP A 110 -21.32 8.19 -19.21
C TRP A 110 -22.61 8.93 -19.54
N THR A 111 -23.45 9.11 -18.52
CA THR A 111 -24.71 9.84 -18.61
C THR A 111 -24.75 10.98 -17.59
N ALA A 112 -25.75 11.87 -17.72
CA ALA A 112 -25.98 12.94 -16.75
C ALA A 112 -26.17 12.37 -15.33
N GLU A 113 -26.90 11.26 -15.20
CA GLU A 113 -27.16 10.57 -13.94
C GLU A 113 -25.87 10.00 -13.33
N LYS A 114 -24.92 9.53 -14.16
CA LYS A 114 -23.61 9.09 -13.67
C LYS A 114 -22.75 10.25 -13.18
N ILE A 115 -22.85 11.43 -13.80
CA ILE A 115 -22.18 12.64 -13.28
C ILE A 115 -22.83 13.11 -11.98
N ASP A 116 -24.16 13.13 -11.90
CA ASP A 116 -24.89 13.48 -10.67
C ASP A 116 -24.56 12.52 -9.52
N MET A 117 -24.51 11.21 -9.79
CA MET A 117 -24.06 10.20 -8.83
C MET A 117 -22.63 10.47 -8.35
N LEU A 118 -21.72 10.85 -9.24
CA LEU A 118 -20.33 11.19 -8.86
C LEU A 118 -20.25 12.40 -7.93
N LEU A 119 -21.09 13.41 -8.13
CA LEU A 119 -21.14 14.59 -7.26
C LEU A 119 -21.57 14.20 -5.83
N GLU A 120 -22.56 13.31 -5.71
CA GLU A 120 -23.00 12.77 -4.41
C GLU A 120 -21.91 11.92 -3.76
N GLU A 121 -21.35 10.95 -4.49
CA GLU A 121 -20.25 10.08 -4.01
C GLU A 121 -19.00 10.88 -3.58
N GLY A 122 -18.71 12.00 -4.26
CA GLY A 122 -17.66 12.93 -3.88
C GLY A 122 -17.97 13.64 -2.55
N SER A 123 -19.22 14.06 -2.36
CA SER A 123 -19.72 14.68 -1.12
C SER A 123 -19.67 13.71 0.06
N GLU A 124 -20.05 12.45 -0.17
CA GLU A 124 -19.94 11.39 0.83
C GLU A 124 -18.48 11.14 1.23
N LEU A 125 -17.58 11.02 0.26
CA LEU A 125 -16.15 10.82 0.54
C LEU A 125 -15.54 12.00 1.31
N PHE A 126 -15.92 13.23 0.95
CA PHE A 126 -15.51 14.44 1.66
C PHE A 126 -15.96 14.42 3.13
N ARG A 127 -17.25 14.11 3.39
CA ARG A 127 -17.79 14.01 4.74
C ARG A 127 -17.14 12.89 5.55
N ALA A 128 -17.01 11.69 4.97
CA ALA A 128 -16.38 10.54 5.60
C ALA A 128 -14.90 10.76 5.93
N SER A 129 -14.23 11.67 5.22
CA SER A 129 -12.84 12.05 5.51
C SER A 129 -12.75 13.04 6.67
N SER A 130 -13.71 13.97 6.76
CA SER A 130 -13.76 15.02 7.80
C SER A 130 -14.16 14.48 9.19
N GLU A 131 -15.00 13.46 9.26
CA GLU A 131 -15.46 12.86 10.53
C GLU A 131 -14.32 12.15 11.31
N MET A 132 -13.26 11.69 10.63
CA MET A 132 -12.11 11.05 11.29
C MET A 132 -11.05 12.04 11.78
N ASP A 133 -10.89 13.20 11.12
CA ASP A 133 -9.93 14.21 11.55
C ASP A 133 -10.27 14.74 12.96
N GLN A 134 -11.55 14.84 13.34
CA GLN A 134 -11.97 15.22 14.70
C GLN A 134 -11.57 14.24 15.79
N GLN A 135 -11.35 12.96 15.47
CA GLN A 135 -10.88 11.95 16.44
C GLN A 135 -9.34 11.89 16.53
N GLN A 136 -8.62 12.35 15.49
CA GLN A 136 -7.15 12.31 15.43
C GLN A 136 -6.47 13.66 15.75
N GLN A 137 -7.21 14.77 15.79
CA GLN A 137 -6.64 16.11 15.98
C GLN A 137 -6.02 16.32 17.37
N ASP A 138 -6.48 15.60 18.40
CA ASP A 138 -5.91 15.66 19.76
C ASP A 138 -4.51 15.00 19.89
N ASN A 139 -4.04 14.24 18.87
CA ASN A 139 -2.78 13.49 18.94
C ASN A 139 -1.70 13.92 17.90
N ARG A 140 -1.92 14.98 17.11
CA ARG A 140 -0.98 15.41 16.04
C ARG A 140 0.27 16.19 16.51
N GLU A 141 0.56 16.28 17.81
CA GLU A 141 1.84 16.86 18.26
C GLU A 141 3.04 15.89 18.22
N GLY A 142 2.83 14.60 17.90
CA GLY A 142 3.86 13.56 18.05
C GLY A 142 4.60 13.04 16.81
N SER A 143 4.03 13.09 15.59
CA SER A 143 4.58 12.33 14.44
C SER A 143 4.57 13.10 13.12
N LYS A 144 5.36 14.18 13.04
CA LYS A 144 5.83 14.70 11.75
C LYS A 144 6.96 13.81 11.22
N LEU A 145 6.67 12.54 10.94
CA LEU A 145 7.55 11.72 10.11
C LEU A 145 7.24 12.05 8.66
N PHE A 146 8.32 12.18 7.86
CA PHE A 146 8.37 12.67 6.50
C PHE A 146 7.30 12.06 5.57
N GLN A 147 6.11 12.66 5.54
CA GLN A 147 5.19 12.46 4.44
C GLN A 147 5.75 13.21 3.24
N PRO A 148 5.91 12.56 2.07
CA PRO A 148 6.29 13.26 0.85
C PRO A 148 5.35 14.46 0.64
N GLU A 149 5.91 15.66 0.42
CA GLU A 149 5.19 16.92 0.21
C GLU A 149 4.46 16.98 -1.15
N ILE A 150 3.98 15.84 -1.65
CA ILE A 150 3.30 15.68 -2.95
C ILE A 150 1.87 16.21 -2.88
N TYR A 151 1.23 16.09 -1.71
CA TYR A 151 -0.15 16.52 -1.48
C TYR A 151 -0.20 17.91 -0.84
N THR A 152 -1.12 18.74 -1.31
CA THR A 152 -1.43 20.00 -0.63
C THR A 152 -2.14 19.73 0.70
N ASN A 153 -2.27 20.76 1.55
CA ASN A 153 -2.97 20.61 2.83
C ASN A 153 -4.45 20.24 2.62
N GLU A 154 -5.06 20.75 1.56
CA GLU A 154 -6.41 20.43 1.12
C GLU A 154 -6.54 18.95 0.73
N GLU A 155 -5.60 18.46 -0.08
CA GLU A 155 -5.62 17.07 -0.58
C GLU A 155 -5.31 16.04 0.50
N LYS A 156 -4.58 16.43 1.55
CA LYS A 156 -4.32 15.57 2.72
C LYS A 156 -5.59 15.28 3.52
N ARG A 157 -6.60 16.15 3.46
CA ARG A 157 -7.88 15.99 4.17
C ARG A 157 -8.78 14.92 3.57
N ILE A 158 -8.48 14.43 2.37
CA ILE A 158 -9.33 13.46 1.66
C ILE A 158 -8.73 12.05 1.72
N LYS A 159 -9.57 11.07 2.10
CA LYS A 159 -9.25 9.65 2.05
C LYS A 159 -9.04 9.18 0.62
N ARG A 160 -8.07 8.29 0.45
CA ARG A 160 -7.71 7.71 -0.86
C ARG A 160 -8.19 6.27 -1.03
N ASN A 161 -8.70 5.66 0.03
CA ASN A 161 -9.35 4.35 0.01
C ASN A 161 -10.85 4.54 0.17
N PHE A 162 -11.63 4.00 -0.77
CA PHE A 162 -13.09 4.07 -0.75
C PHE A 162 -13.71 3.01 -1.66
N ASN A 163 -15.01 2.76 -1.46
CA ASN A 163 -15.82 1.91 -2.33
C ASN A 163 -16.50 2.73 -3.42
N LEU A 164 -16.71 2.13 -4.60
CA LEU A 164 -17.51 2.69 -5.68
C LEU A 164 -18.01 1.55 -6.58
N GLU A 165 -19.32 1.50 -6.87
CA GLU A 165 -19.93 0.49 -7.76
C GLU A 165 -19.52 -0.95 -7.39
N GLY A 166 -19.49 -1.26 -6.09
CA GLY A 166 -19.11 -2.58 -5.56
C GLY A 166 -17.61 -2.91 -5.60
N HIS A 167 -16.77 -2.00 -6.07
CA HIS A 167 -15.31 -2.16 -6.08
C HIS A 167 -14.68 -1.34 -4.95
N THR A 168 -13.58 -1.83 -4.36
CA THR A 168 -12.77 -1.05 -3.40
C THR A 168 -11.53 -0.54 -4.09
N PHE A 169 -11.36 0.78 -4.11
CA PHE A 169 -10.20 1.45 -4.69
C PHE A 169 -9.28 1.97 -3.60
N THR A 170 -7.98 1.90 -3.85
CA THR A 170 -6.99 2.77 -3.21
C THR A 170 -6.26 3.52 -4.31
N LEU A 171 -6.24 4.85 -4.21
CA LEU A 171 -5.65 5.75 -5.20
C LEU A 171 -4.39 6.43 -4.67
N ALA A 172 -3.52 6.86 -5.57
CA ALA A 172 -2.42 7.76 -5.25
C ALA A 172 -2.24 8.82 -6.35
N LEU A 173 -1.51 9.88 -5.99
CA LEU A 173 -0.98 10.86 -6.93
C LEU A 173 0.52 10.66 -7.10
N GLU A 174 0.96 10.58 -8.35
CA GLU A 174 2.36 10.72 -8.70
C GLU A 174 2.83 12.18 -8.48
N PRO A 175 4.14 12.43 -8.31
CA PRO A 175 4.67 13.77 -8.14
C PRO A 175 4.33 14.68 -9.31
N ARG A 176 4.57 15.98 -9.07
CA ARG A 176 4.46 16.98 -10.13
C ARG A 176 5.33 16.55 -11.30
N TYR A 177 4.71 16.45 -12.46
CA TYR A 177 5.42 16.24 -13.71
C TYR A 177 6.33 17.44 -13.93
N LEU A 178 7.64 17.22 -14.01
CA LEU A 178 8.61 18.28 -14.28
C LEU A 178 8.96 18.36 -15.78
N GLY A 179 8.84 17.25 -16.50
CA GLY A 179 9.09 17.17 -17.94
C GLY A 179 9.61 15.79 -18.35
N GLY A 180 9.82 15.58 -19.66
CA GLY A 180 10.38 14.33 -20.15
C GLY A 180 11.86 14.19 -19.77
N GLY A 181 12.28 13.02 -19.28
CA GLY A 181 13.63 12.74 -18.78
C GLY A 181 14.78 12.88 -19.79
N SER A 182 14.53 13.34 -21.01
CA SER A 182 15.52 13.57 -22.06
C SER A 182 16.16 14.97 -22.03
N ARG A 183 15.69 15.89 -21.17
CA ARG A 183 16.25 17.25 -21.05
C ARG A 183 16.53 17.61 -19.58
N PRO A 184 17.63 18.31 -19.28
CA PRO A 184 17.89 18.86 -17.94
C PRO A 184 16.75 19.75 -17.47
N LEU A 185 16.48 19.78 -16.15
CA LEU A 185 15.39 20.53 -15.52
C LEU A 185 15.39 22.02 -15.92
N ASP A 186 16.56 22.63 -15.94
CA ASP A 186 16.77 24.06 -16.26
C ASP A 186 16.43 24.43 -17.71
N GLN A 187 16.30 23.42 -18.59
CA GLN A 187 15.96 23.59 -20.01
C GLN A 187 14.51 23.18 -20.32
N GLN A 188 13.75 22.75 -19.32
CA GLN A 188 12.34 22.41 -19.47
C GLN A 188 11.49 23.68 -19.43
N PRO A 189 10.41 23.76 -20.22
CA PRO A 189 9.54 24.93 -20.20
C PRO A 189 8.92 25.10 -18.81
N SER A 190 8.82 26.36 -18.36
CA SER A 190 8.12 26.68 -17.11
C SER A 190 6.66 26.21 -17.19
N HIS A 191 6.11 25.73 -16.07
CA HIS A 191 4.74 25.25 -15.97
C HIS A 191 3.75 26.41 -15.82
N THR A 192 3.72 27.28 -16.84
CA THR A 192 2.77 28.40 -16.96
C THR A 192 1.73 28.11 -18.05
N ILE A 193 0.53 28.67 -17.95
CA ILE A 193 -0.56 28.42 -18.90
C ILE A 193 -0.13 28.64 -20.36
N GLN A 194 0.73 29.63 -20.65
CA GLN A 194 1.31 29.85 -21.99
C GLN A 194 2.04 28.60 -22.55
N ASN A 195 2.65 27.79 -21.68
CA ASN A 195 3.39 26.58 -22.01
C ASN A 195 2.56 25.29 -21.83
N LEU A 196 1.26 25.38 -21.55
CA LEU A 196 0.42 24.22 -21.25
C LEU A 196 0.41 23.19 -22.39
N ARG A 197 0.31 23.64 -23.64
CA ARG A 197 0.28 22.77 -24.82
C ARG A 197 1.50 21.85 -24.95
N PRO A 198 2.75 22.36 -25.06
CA PRO A 198 3.91 21.48 -25.20
C PRO A 198 4.10 20.54 -24.02
N ILE A 199 3.73 20.96 -22.80
CA ILE A 199 3.82 20.14 -21.59
C ILE A 199 2.82 18.99 -21.63
N LEU A 200 1.54 19.25 -21.95
CA LEU A 200 0.53 18.20 -22.09
C LEU A 200 0.87 17.20 -23.21
N VAL A 201 1.39 17.68 -24.35
CA VAL A 201 1.86 16.81 -25.43
C VAL A 201 2.98 15.89 -24.95
N SER A 202 3.90 16.39 -24.11
CA SER A 202 4.97 15.58 -23.53
C SER A 202 4.43 14.56 -22.52
N PHE A 203 3.55 14.99 -21.63
CA PHE A 203 2.93 14.15 -20.59
C PHE A 203 2.17 12.96 -21.19
N PHE A 204 1.28 13.22 -22.16
CA PHE A 204 0.43 12.18 -22.74
C PHE A 204 1.17 11.20 -23.67
N LYS A 205 2.50 11.34 -23.87
CA LYS A 205 3.32 10.31 -24.55
C LYS A 205 3.44 9.05 -23.70
N THR A 206 3.57 9.20 -22.39
CA THR A 206 3.80 8.10 -21.44
C THR A 206 2.62 7.87 -20.50
N SER A 207 1.94 8.94 -20.09
CA SER A 207 0.86 8.90 -19.12
C SER A 207 -0.51 9.00 -19.77
N ARG A 208 -1.56 8.54 -19.07
CA ARG A 208 -2.94 8.51 -19.61
C ARG A 208 -3.91 9.41 -18.87
N TYR A 209 -3.69 9.66 -17.59
CA TYR A 209 -4.61 10.36 -16.71
C TYR A 209 -3.89 11.53 -16.06
N CYS A 210 -4.37 12.74 -16.32
CA CYS A 210 -3.79 13.99 -15.92
C CYS A 210 -4.75 14.69 -14.97
N LEU A 211 -4.32 14.91 -13.73
CA LEU A 211 -4.96 15.87 -12.84
C LEU A 211 -4.21 17.21 -12.99
N LEU A 212 -4.83 18.14 -13.73
CA LEU A 212 -4.30 19.47 -13.98
C LEU A 212 -4.83 20.41 -12.89
N LEU A 213 -3.94 20.94 -12.05
CA LEU A 213 -4.27 21.95 -11.04
C LEU A 213 -3.76 23.32 -11.50
N THR A 214 -4.68 24.28 -11.57
CA THR A 214 -4.41 25.69 -11.87
C THR A 214 -4.85 26.57 -10.70
N ARG A 215 -4.65 27.88 -10.76
CA ARG A 215 -5.19 28.80 -9.74
C ARG A 215 -6.71 28.74 -9.59
N VAL A 216 -7.44 28.28 -10.62
CA VAL A 216 -8.91 28.14 -10.59
C VAL A 216 -9.35 26.75 -10.14
N GLY A 217 -8.43 25.88 -9.69
CA GLY A 217 -8.71 24.52 -9.22
C GLY A 217 -8.37 23.42 -10.23
N HIS A 218 -8.75 22.19 -9.90
CA HIS A 218 -8.40 21.00 -10.69
C HIS A 218 -9.29 20.79 -11.92
N LEU A 219 -8.74 20.10 -12.92
CA LEU A 219 -9.41 19.47 -14.07
C LEU A 219 -8.88 18.05 -14.23
N LEU A 220 -9.77 17.09 -14.46
CA LEU A 220 -9.37 15.72 -14.78
C LEU A 220 -9.40 15.52 -16.29
N VAL A 221 -8.24 15.24 -16.87
CA VAL A 221 -8.07 15.03 -18.31
C VAL A 221 -7.53 13.62 -18.54
N TRP A 222 -8.13 12.85 -19.44
CA TRP A 222 -7.56 11.57 -19.86
C TRP A 222 -7.60 11.37 -21.36
N ARG A 223 -6.66 10.55 -21.85
CA ARG A 223 -6.54 10.21 -23.26
C ARG A 223 -6.90 8.75 -23.47
N ARG A 224 -7.84 8.49 -24.39
CA ARG A 224 -8.14 7.15 -24.87
C ARG A 224 -8.12 7.13 -26.39
N LYS A 225 -7.33 6.22 -26.96
CA LYS A 225 -7.06 6.18 -28.41
C LYS A 225 -6.54 7.55 -28.89
N ARG A 226 -7.27 8.21 -29.79
CA ARG A 226 -6.93 9.51 -30.39
C ARG A 226 -7.82 10.67 -29.92
N VAL A 227 -8.60 10.47 -28.85
CA VAL A 227 -9.46 11.50 -28.28
C VAL A 227 -9.10 11.77 -26.82
N PHE A 228 -9.46 12.96 -26.36
CA PHE A 228 -9.26 13.44 -25.01
C PHE A 228 -10.62 13.66 -24.34
N PHE A 229 -10.68 13.35 -23.06
CA PHE A 229 -11.83 13.59 -22.23
C PHE A 229 -11.43 14.56 -21.13
N VAL A 230 -12.28 15.56 -20.87
CA VAL A 230 -12.09 16.53 -19.79
C VAL A 230 -13.33 16.52 -18.92
N LEU A 231 -13.16 16.12 -17.66
CA LEU A 231 -14.17 16.27 -16.63
C LEU A 231 -13.88 17.54 -15.83
N ASP A 232 -14.88 18.42 -15.76
CA ASP A 232 -14.86 19.62 -14.92
C ASP A 232 -16.07 19.61 -13.99
N VAL A 233 -15.82 19.52 -12.68
CA VAL A 233 -16.88 19.45 -11.66
C VAL A 233 -17.16 20.81 -11.01
N LYS A 234 -16.38 21.84 -11.33
CA LYS A 234 -16.55 23.19 -10.75
C LYS A 234 -17.77 23.90 -11.33
N GLY A 235 -18.22 23.51 -12.51
CA GLY A 235 -19.36 24.14 -13.15
C GLY A 235 -18.96 25.00 -14.33
N ARG A 236 -19.57 24.69 -15.47
CA ARG A 236 -19.52 25.50 -16.68
C ARG A 236 -20.92 25.79 -17.17
N ARG A 237 -21.08 26.87 -17.93
CA ARG A 237 -22.32 27.16 -18.64
C ARG A 237 -22.44 26.23 -19.85
N ARG A 238 -23.64 25.68 -20.08
CA ARG A 238 -23.90 24.71 -21.16
C ARG A 238 -23.64 25.29 -22.56
N ASP A 239 -23.95 26.56 -22.76
CA ASP A 239 -23.99 27.16 -24.11
C ASP A 239 -22.61 27.48 -24.70
N ASP A 240 -21.63 27.82 -23.86
CA ASP A 240 -20.31 28.29 -24.29
C ASP A 240 -19.15 27.72 -23.47
N LEU A 241 -19.43 26.83 -22.52
CA LEU A 241 -18.44 26.10 -21.72
C LEU A 241 -17.55 27.01 -20.87
N GLN A 242 -17.91 28.29 -20.70
CA GLN A 242 -17.20 29.17 -19.79
C GLN A 242 -17.46 28.76 -18.34
N THR A 243 -16.42 28.83 -17.51
CA THR A 243 -16.56 28.72 -16.06
C THR A 243 -17.45 29.84 -15.53
N VAL A 244 -18.40 29.49 -14.66
CA VAL A 244 -19.33 30.44 -14.02
C VAL A 244 -19.30 30.22 -12.51
N GLU A 245 -19.57 31.28 -11.75
CA GLU A 245 -19.59 31.24 -10.28
C GLU A 245 -20.83 30.53 -9.74
N ASP A 246 -22.00 30.81 -10.32
CA ASP A 246 -23.27 30.27 -9.87
C ASP A 246 -23.99 29.53 -10.99
N LYS A 247 -24.74 28.48 -10.62
CA LYS A 247 -25.60 27.72 -11.54
C LYS A 247 -24.85 27.13 -12.74
N GLY A 248 -23.58 26.79 -12.55
CA GLY A 248 -22.83 25.99 -13.51
C GLY A 248 -23.32 24.55 -13.51
N VAL A 249 -22.89 23.76 -14.49
CA VAL A 249 -23.08 22.30 -14.49
C VAL A 249 -21.73 21.60 -14.55
N ALA A 250 -21.60 20.51 -13.82
CA ALA A 250 -20.46 19.61 -13.99
C ALA A 250 -20.57 18.96 -15.37
N MET A 251 -19.45 18.79 -16.06
CA MET A 251 -19.48 18.25 -17.42
C MET A 251 -18.29 17.40 -17.78
N LEU A 252 -18.57 16.40 -18.62
CA LEU A 252 -17.60 15.61 -19.34
C LEU A 252 -17.61 16.00 -20.81
N VAL A 253 -16.48 16.51 -21.30
CA VAL A 253 -16.30 16.96 -22.69
C VAL A 253 -15.34 16.02 -23.41
N CYS A 254 -15.75 15.50 -24.58
CA CYS A 254 -14.91 14.69 -25.46
C CYS A 254 -14.37 15.56 -26.62
N LEU A 255 -13.04 15.62 -26.74
CA LEU A 255 -12.29 16.52 -27.60
C LEU A 255 -11.34 15.74 -28.51
N LYS A 256 -11.23 16.16 -29.78
CA LYS A 256 -10.39 15.47 -30.78
C LYS A 256 -8.89 15.76 -30.62
N THR A 257 -8.53 16.95 -30.16
CA THR A 257 -7.15 17.44 -30.18
C THR A 257 -6.73 17.97 -28.82
N ILE A 258 -5.42 17.97 -28.58
CA ILE A 258 -4.85 18.60 -27.39
C ILE A 258 -5.02 20.11 -27.40
N ASP A 259 -5.08 20.73 -28.57
CA ASP A 259 -5.33 22.17 -28.73
C ASP A 259 -6.70 22.56 -28.14
N ASN A 260 -7.71 21.72 -28.32
CA ASN A 260 -9.03 21.94 -27.72
C ASN A 260 -9.00 21.78 -26.19
N VAL A 261 -8.24 20.81 -25.68
CA VAL A 261 -8.03 20.64 -24.22
C VAL A 261 -7.39 21.89 -23.64
N VAL A 262 -6.34 22.40 -24.31
CA VAL A 262 -5.66 23.63 -23.90
C VAL A 262 -6.63 24.79 -23.90
N HIS A 263 -7.36 25.02 -24.99
CA HIS A 263 -8.34 26.12 -25.08
C HIS A 263 -9.39 26.05 -23.95
N LEU A 264 -9.90 24.86 -23.63
CA LEU A 264 -10.86 24.67 -22.53
C LEU A 264 -10.23 24.97 -21.15
N ALA A 265 -9.00 24.54 -20.93
CA ALA A 265 -8.28 24.70 -19.66
C ALA A 265 -7.66 26.10 -19.48
N SER A 266 -7.38 26.82 -20.56
CA SER A 266 -6.83 28.18 -20.52
C SER A 266 -7.90 29.24 -20.74
N ASN A 267 -8.42 29.32 -21.96
CA ASN A 267 -9.26 30.43 -22.45
C ASN A 267 -10.65 30.43 -21.80
N LEU A 268 -11.21 29.25 -21.55
CA LEU A 268 -12.57 29.11 -21.02
C LEU A 268 -12.63 28.95 -19.49
N SER A 269 -11.48 28.89 -18.83
CA SER A 269 -11.35 28.68 -17.38
C SER A 269 -11.02 29.95 -16.60
N GLY A 270 -10.88 31.11 -17.25
CA GLY A 270 -10.55 32.37 -16.56
C GLY A 270 -9.11 32.44 -16.06
N THR A 271 -8.19 31.76 -16.75
CA THR A 271 -6.75 31.79 -16.44
C THR A 271 -6.01 32.84 -17.27
N SER A 272 -4.91 33.37 -16.73
CA SER A 272 -3.97 34.24 -17.40
C SER A 272 -2.80 33.41 -17.98
N PRO A 273 -2.19 33.80 -19.12
CA PRO A 273 -1.02 33.11 -19.67
C PRO A 273 0.16 32.95 -18.71
N ALA A 274 0.29 33.86 -17.73
CA ALA A 274 1.33 33.85 -16.71
C ALA A 274 1.00 32.97 -15.49
N ASP A 275 -0.24 32.50 -15.36
CA ASP A 275 -0.65 31.66 -14.22
C ASP A 275 0.14 30.35 -14.24
N GLU A 276 0.58 29.91 -13.05
CA GLU A 276 1.25 28.63 -12.88
C GLU A 276 0.23 27.48 -12.81
N PHE A 277 0.67 26.29 -13.22
CA PHE A 277 -0.10 25.07 -13.08
C PHE A 277 0.77 23.90 -12.61
N THR A 278 0.14 22.85 -12.12
CA THR A 278 0.79 21.56 -11.88
C THR A 278 0.03 20.45 -12.59
N ILE A 279 0.75 19.47 -13.14
CA ILE A 279 0.18 18.23 -13.69
C ILE A 279 0.69 17.07 -12.86
N ARG A 280 -0.22 16.19 -12.45
CA ARG A 280 0.09 14.94 -11.75
C ARG A 280 -0.68 13.80 -12.38
N GLU A 281 -0.09 12.61 -12.35
CA GLU A 281 -0.79 11.39 -12.76
C GLU A 281 -1.57 10.81 -11.58
N LEU A 282 -2.83 10.48 -11.82
CA LEU A 282 -3.63 9.68 -10.90
C LEU A 282 -3.40 8.20 -11.19
N VAL A 283 -3.21 7.41 -10.15
CA VAL A 283 -2.94 5.98 -10.26
C VAL A 283 -3.82 5.19 -9.29
N VAL A 284 -4.38 4.08 -9.78
CA VAL A 284 -5.06 3.09 -8.93
C VAL A 284 -3.98 2.14 -8.40
N VAL A 285 -3.69 2.21 -7.10
CA VAL A 285 -2.62 1.40 -6.46
C VAL A 285 -3.14 0.05 -5.97
N ARG A 286 -4.43 0.00 -5.62
CA ARG A 286 -5.16 -1.22 -5.26
C ARG A 286 -6.58 -1.14 -5.81
N LEU A 287 -7.03 -2.20 -6.47
CA LEU A 287 -8.40 -2.40 -6.91
C LEU A 287 -8.87 -3.78 -6.44
N GLU A 288 -9.91 -3.81 -5.63
CA GLU A 288 -10.63 -5.02 -5.26
C GLU A 288 -11.95 -5.06 -6.03
N THR A 289 -12.16 -6.12 -6.80
CA THR A 289 -13.40 -6.31 -7.56
C THR A 289 -14.49 -6.96 -6.70
N PRO A 290 -15.78 -6.82 -7.06
CA PRO A 290 -16.89 -7.43 -6.32
C PRO A 290 -16.79 -8.96 -6.16
N ASP A 291 -16.07 -9.62 -7.07
CA ASP A 291 -15.79 -11.06 -7.02
C ASP A 291 -14.51 -11.42 -6.25
N GLY A 292 -13.93 -10.45 -5.54
CA GLY A 292 -12.81 -10.60 -4.60
C GLY A 292 -11.43 -10.68 -5.24
N ARG A 293 -11.26 -10.32 -6.52
CA ARG A 293 -9.92 -10.24 -7.13
C ARG A 293 -9.27 -8.93 -6.73
N ILE A 294 -7.99 -9.00 -6.38
CA ILE A 294 -7.19 -7.84 -6.03
C ILE A 294 -6.16 -7.58 -7.12
N TYR A 295 -6.14 -6.35 -7.64
CA TYR A 295 -5.10 -5.85 -8.53
C TYR A 295 -4.29 -4.79 -7.79
N MET A 296 -2.97 -4.91 -7.81
CA MET A 296 -2.06 -3.96 -7.19
C MET A 296 -1.11 -3.37 -8.23
N ARG A 297 -0.93 -2.05 -8.23
CA ARG A 297 -0.02 -1.31 -9.11
C ARG A 297 1.04 -0.57 -8.30
N ASP A 298 2.29 -0.71 -8.70
CA ASP A 298 3.38 0.00 -8.00
C ASP A 298 3.26 1.49 -8.28
N THR A 299 3.70 2.29 -7.33
CA THR A 299 3.83 3.73 -7.50
C THR A 299 5.29 4.10 -7.44
N SER A 300 5.69 5.13 -8.18
CA SER A 300 7.07 5.59 -8.10
C SER A 300 7.38 6.24 -6.74
N HIS A 301 6.34 6.57 -5.96
CA HIS A 301 6.45 7.11 -4.61
C HIS A 301 5.64 6.32 -3.60
N ARG A 302 6.29 5.94 -2.50
CA ARG A 302 5.68 5.25 -1.35
C ARG A 302 5.62 6.17 -0.14
N SER A 303 4.49 6.16 0.57
CA SER A 303 4.38 6.81 1.88
C SER A 303 5.10 5.99 2.94
N ILE A 304 5.82 6.64 3.85
CA ILE A 304 6.32 5.96 5.04
C ILE A 304 5.14 5.70 5.96
N GLU A 305 4.76 4.43 6.10
CA GLU A 305 3.56 4.00 6.86
C GLU A 305 3.89 3.30 8.19
N PHE A 306 5.17 3.24 8.57
CA PHE A 306 5.57 2.72 9.87
C PHE A 306 4.99 3.56 11.01
N LYS A 307 4.19 2.94 11.87
CA LYS A 307 3.72 3.53 13.12
C LYS A 307 4.74 3.26 14.22
N VAL A 308 5.25 4.33 14.84
CA VAL A 308 6.21 4.24 15.94
C VAL A 308 5.46 3.96 17.24
N VAL A 309 5.79 2.85 17.90
CA VAL A 309 5.26 2.52 19.24
C VAL A 309 6.11 3.20 20.31
N ASN A 310 7.43 3.11 20.16
CA ASN A 310 8.40 3.79 21.02
C ASN A 310 9.76 3.94 20.29
N LYS A 311 10.78 4.47 20.98
CA LYS A 311 12.10 4.74 20.39
C LYS A 311 12.86 3.50 19.88
N SER A 312 12.48 2.31 20.33
CA SER A 312 13.11 1.04 19.98
C SER A 312 12.24 0.16 19.09
N TYR A 313 11.00 0.58 18.77
CA TYR A 313 10.02 -0.29 18.13
C TYR A 313 9.01 0.49 17.27
N ALA A 314 8.90 0.10 16.01
CA ALA A 314 7.88 0.54 15.07
C ALA A 314 7.31 -0.67 14.30
N TYR A 315 6.13 -0.51 13.71
CA TYR A 315 5.52 -1.55 12.90
C TYR A 315 4.85 -0.99 11.65
N LEU A 316 4.79 -1.82 10.62
CA LEU A 316 3.99 -1.66 9.41
C LEU A 316 2.93 -2.77 9.38
N LYS A 317 1.69 -2.43 9.05
CA LYS A 317 0.58 -3.40 8.95
C LYS A 317 0.33 -3.77 7.50
N GLY A 318 0.00 -5.03 7.24
CA GLY A 318 -0.60 -5.47 5.98
C GLY A 318 -2.12 -5.36 6.02
N THR A 319 -2.76 -5.32 4.85
CA THR A 319 -4.21 -5.57 4.72
C THR A 319 -4.50 -7.00 4.35
N LEU A 320 -3.47 -7.73 3.89
CA LEU A 320 -3.51 -9.16 3.62
C LEU A 320 -2.74 -9.92 4.69
N HIS A 321 -3.10 -11.19 4.87
CA HIS A 321 -2.42 -12.08 5.81
C HIS A 321 -2.59 -13.55 5.39
N LEU A 322 -1.67 -14.38 5.86
CA LEU A 322 -1.80 -15.83 5.83
C LEU A 322 -2.70 -16.33 6.97
N SER A 323 -3.02 -17.61 6.96
CA SER A 323 -3.83 -18.26 7.99
C SER A 323 -3.05 -19.30 8.76
N LEU A 324 -3.39 -19.39 10.05
CA LEU A 324 -2.96 -20.46 10.94
C LEU A 324 -3.85 -21.71 10.82
N ASN A 325 -4.95 -21.64 10.09
CA ASN A 325 -5.86 -22.76 9.87
C ASN A 325 -5.23 -23.81 8.94
N GLU A 326 -5.00 -25.02 9.46
CA GLU A 326 -4.44 -26.13 8.70
C GLU A 326 -5.33 -26.61 7.54
N ASN A 327 -6.62 -26.27 7.57
CA ASN A 327 -7.56 -26.57 6.49
C ASN A 327 -7.39 -25.66 5.26
N ASP A 328 -6.58 -24.59 5.37
CA ASP A 328 -6.14 -23.77 4.25
C ASP A 328 -4.66 -24.06 3.93
N PRO A 329 -4.37 -25.15 3.20
CA PRO A 329 -3.00 -25.57 2.94
C PRO A 329 -2.23 -24.56 2.09
N VAL A 330 -2.92 -23.79 1.25
CA VAL A 330 -2.27 -22.77 0.41
C VAL A 330 -1.73 -21.68 1.31
N ARG A 331 -2.55 -21.08 2.17
CA ARG A 331 -2.12 -19.96 3.01
C ARG A 331 -1.17 -20.38 4.11
N ASN A 332 -1.45 -21.52 4.76
CA ASN A 332 -0.61 -22.03 5.82
C ASN A 332 0.82 -22.36 5.32
N ARG A 333 0.92 -23.02 4.15
CA ARG A 333 2.22 -23.49 3.61
C ARG A 333 2.97 -22.45 2.79
N SER A 334 2.32 -21.34 2.40
CA SER A 334 2.99 -20.25 1.68
C SER A 334 3.93 -19.42 2.55
N SER A 335 3.89 -19.60 3.86
CA SER A 335 4.68 -18.83 4.83
C SER A 335 6.18 -18.89 4.59
N LEU A 336 6.71 -20.05 4.16
CA LEU A 336 8.12 -20.18 3.77
C LEU A 336 8.47 -19.25 2.59
N MET A 337 7.63 -19.22 1.55
CA MET A 337 7.86 -18.37 0.37
C MET A 337 7.68 -16.89 0.68
N VAL A 338 6.74 -16.53 1.55
CA VAL A 338 6.56 -15.15 2.01
C VAL A 338 7.76 -14.68 2.85
N ALA A 339 8.26 -15.53 3.76
CA ALA A 339 9.47 -15.28 4.54
C ALA A 339 10.71 -15.09 3.63
N VAL A 340 10.92 -16.00 2.68
CA VAL A 340 12.03 -15.92 1.71
C VAL A 340 11.90 -14.68 0.84
N ALA A 341 10.74 -14.43 0.24
CA ALA A 341 10.50 -13.24 -0.58
C ALA A 341 10.79 -11.94 0.19
N SER A 342 10.44 -11.86 1.48
CA SER A 342 10.69 -10.65 2.26
C SER A 342 12.17 -10.44 2.56
N ILE A 343 12.94 -11.51 2.80
CA ILE A 343 14.40 -11.41 2.94
C ILE A 343 15.06 -10.99 1.62
N LEU A 344 14.60 -11.53 0.49
CA LEU A 344 15.07 -11.11 -0.84
C LEU A 344 14.75 -9.65 -1.12
N ALA A 345 13.51 -9.24 -0.83
CA ALA A 345 13.05 -7.88 -1.02
C ALA A 345 13.84 -6.90 -0.16
N SER A 346 14.21 -7.27 1.07
CA SER A 346 14.99 -6.40 1.96
C SER A 346 16.42 -6.18 1.48
N LYS A 347 16.92 -7.01 0.56
CA LYS A 347 18.23 -6.84 -0.07
C LYS A 347 18.18 -5.93 -1.29
N ILE A 348 17.03 -5.86 -1.95
CA ILE A 348 16.81 -4.95 -3.07
C ILE A 348 16.36 -3.59 -2.56
N ASP A 349 15.24 -3.56 -1.84
CA ASP A 349 14.58 -2.35 -1.35
C ASP A 349 14.76 -2.21 0.17
N HIS A 350 14.93 -0.99 0.67
CA HIS A 350 15.12 -0.76 2.09
C HIS A 350 13.80 -0.96 2.86
N PRO A 351 13.71 -1.87 3.85
CA PRO A 351 12.46 -2.18 4.56
C PRO A 351 11.81 -0.99 5.26
N ALA A 352 12.59 0.00 5.71
CA ALA A 352 12.04 1.24 6.26
C ALA A 352 11.26 2.09 5.24
N ASN A 353 11.40 1.83 3.94
CA ASN A 353 10.66 2.48 2.86
C ASN A 353 9.41 1.68 2.44
N TRP A 354 9.15 0.52 3.06
CA TRP A 354 7.98 -0.27 2.73
C TRP A 354 6.71 0.38 3.27
N ASP A 355 5.67 0.31 2.45
CA ASP A 355 4.30 0.67 2.80
C ASP A 355 3.42 -0.57 2.84
N THR A 356 2.15 -0.40 3.21
CA THR A 356 1.18 -1.49 3.30
C THR A 356 1.08 -2.24 1.97
N ASN A 357 1.16 -1.53 0.84
CA ASN A 357 1.09 -2.11 -0.50
C ASN A 357 2.27 -3.04 -0.79
N MET A 358 3.49 -2.65 -0.42
CA MET A 358 4.68 -3.46 -0.56
C MET A 358 4.59 -4.75 0.28
N LEU A 359 4.15 -4.65 1.54
CA LEU A 359 3.95 -5.83 2.39
C LEU A 359 2.90 -6.80 1.80
N ASP A 360 1.75 -6.28 1.37
CA ASP A 360 0.70 -7.07 0.74
C ASP A 360 1.16 -7.74 -0.55
N ARG A 361 1.99 -7.06 -1.36
CA ARG A 361 2.63 -7.65 -2.55
C ARG A 361 3.54 -8.80 -2.20
N LEU A 362 4.36 -8.68 -1.16
CA LEU A 362 5.26 -9.76 -0.76
C LEU A 362 4.48 -10.99 -0.29
N ILE A 363 3.36 -10.78 0.42
CA ILE A 363 2.44 -11.86 0.80
C ILE A 363 1.86 -12.53 -0.46
N CYS A 364 1.28 -11.75 -1.39
CA CYS A 364 0.74 -12.28 -2.64
C CYS A 364 1.81 -13.01 -3.47
N TYR A 365 2.99 -12.41 -3.62
CA TYR A 365 4.11 -12.96 -4.37
C TYR A 365 4.56 -14.30 -3.77
N GLY A 366 4.70 -14.39 -2.45
CA GLY A 366 5.04 -15.65 -1.78
C GLY A 366 3.98 -16.74 -1.95
N VAL A 367 2.69 -16.38 -1.89
CA VAL A 367 1.59 -17.31 -2.17
C VAL A 367 1.64 -17.84 -3.61
N GLU A 368 1.90 -16.98 -4.59
CA GLU A 368 1.99 -17.39 -5.99
C GLU A 368 3.21 -18.24 -6.29
N LEU A 369 4.35 -17.93 -5.69
CA LEU A 369 5.53 -18.77 -5.79
C LEU A 369 5.28 -20.14 -5.20
N CYS A 370 4.63 -20.22 -4.03
CA CYS A 370 4.29 -21.49 -3.41
C CYS A 370 3.37 -22.32 -4.32
N ARG A 371 2.34 -21.71 -4.91
CA ARG A 371 1.46 -22.35 -5.89
C ARG A 371 2.21 -22.82 -7.13
N SER A 372 3.12 -22.01 -7.65
CA SER A 372 3.89 -22.31 -8.87
C SER A 372 4.89 -23.44 -8.65
N CYS A 373 5.64 -23.40 -7.54
CA CYS A 373 6.68 -24.38 -7.24
C CYS A 373 6.12 -25.70 -6.70
N TRP A 374 5.00 -25.68 -5.99
CA TRP A 374 4.51 -26.83 -5.23
C TRP A 374 3.00 -27.11 -5.40
N SER A 375 2.43 -26.76 -6.57
CA SER A 375 1.02 -27.03 -6.90
C SER A 375 0.57 -28.46 -6.58
N ASP A 376 1.40 -29.45 -6.92
CA ASP A 376 1.12 -30.86 -6.64
C ASP A 376 1.13 -31.19 -5.14
N CYS A 377 2.07 -30.64 -4.37
CA CYS A 377 2.11 -30.84 -2.92
C CYS A 377 0.92 -30.19 -2.22
N LEU A 378 0.48 -29.01 -2.70
CA LEU A 378 -0.69 -28.31 -2.17
C LEU A 378 -1.98 -29.07 -2.46
N ARG A 379 -2.18 -29.53 -3.70
CA ARG A 379 -3.37 -30.30 -4.12
C ARG A 379 -3.47 -31.63 -3.38
N ASP A 380 -2.37 -32.36 -3.30
CA ASP A 380 -2.34 -33.72 -2.73
C ASP A 380 -2.08 -33.71 -1.21
N ARG A 381 -2.01 -32.52 -0.59
CA ARG A 381 -1.65 -32.29 0.83
C ARG A 381 -0.33 -32.94 1.27
N ARG A 382 0.58 -33.23 0.33
CA ARG A 382 1.92 -33.79 0.63
C ARG A 382 2.84 -32.75 1.28
N PRO A 383 3.83 -33.16 2.10
CA PRO A 383 4.84 -32.24 2.62
C PRO A 383 5.57 -31.50 1.50
N ILE A 384 6.01 -30.28 1.77
CA ILE A 384 6.90 -29.54 0.86
C ILE A 384 8.29 -30.19 0.92
N ASP A 385 8.81 -30.56 -0.24
CA ASP A 385 10.18 -31.02 -0.38
C ASP A 385 11.11 -29.81 -0.57
N LEU A 386 12.05 -29.64 0.35
CA LEU A 386 13.04 -28.54 0.30
C LEU A 386 14.13 -28.81 -0.74
N ASP A 387 14.32 -30.06 -1.19
CA ASP A 387 15.28 -30.36 -2.25
C ASP A 387 14.82 -29.81 -3.61
N THR A 388 13.51 -29.56 -3.77
CA THR A 388 12.95 -28.90 -4.95
C THR A 388 12.80 -27.39 -4.78
N PHE A 389 13.43 -26.79 -3.77
CA PHE A 389 13.35 -25.36 -3.53
C PHE A 389 13.93 -24.56 -4.73
N PRO A 390 13.24 -23.53 -5.23
CA PRO A 390 13.71 -22.76 -6.38
C PRO A 390 15.04 -22.07 -6.06
N THR A 391 16.07 -22.31 -6.88
CA THR A 391 17.40 -21.70 -6.71
C THR A 391 17.54 -20.32 -7.36
N GLN A 392 16.59 -19.96 -8.22
CA GLN A 392 16.49 -18.64 -8.84
C GLN A 392 15.07 -18.10 -8.77
N LEU A 393 14.93 -16.82 -8.42
CA LEU A 393 13.65 -16.12 -8.34
C LEU A 393 13.74 -14.77 -9.03
N ARG A 394 12.66 -14.38 -9.72
CA ARG A 394 12.50 -13.04 -10.30
C ARG A 394 11.61 -12.21 -9.40
N MET A 395 12.10 -11.04 -8.97
CA MET A 395 11.37 -10.08 -8.16
C MET A 395 11.38 -8.72 -8.85
N GLY A 396 10.25 -8.36 -9.46
CA GLY A 396 10.15 -7.17 -10.29
C GLY A 396 11.14 -7.20 -11.47
N GLN A 397 11.96 -6.16 -11.54
CA GLN A 397 13.04 -6.02 -12.51
C GLN A 397 14.31 -6.80 -12.14
N PHE A 398 14.37 -7.45 -10.98
CA PHE A 398 15.56 -8.14 -10.49
C PHE A 398 15.44 -9.66 -10.61
N VAL A 399 16.58 -10.33 -10.81
CA VAL A 399 16.71 -11.79 -10.70
C VAL A 399 17.74 -12.10 -9.62
N LEU A 400 17.40 -13.05 -8.75
CA LEU A 400 18.20 -13.44 -7.61
C LEU A 400 18.53 -14.94 -7.71
N GLU A 401 19.77 -15.29 -7.42
CA GLU A 401 20.20 -16.66 -7.14
C GLU A 401 20.34 -16.85 -5.64
N LEU A 402 19.73 -17.90 -5.11
CA LEU A 402 19.65 -18.14 -3.66
C LEU A 402 19.94 -19.59 -3.31
N LYS A 403 20.29 -19.80 -2.04
CA LYS A 403 20.44 -21.10 -1.41
C LYS A 403 19.77 -21.08 -0.04
N LEU A 404 18.76 -21.93 0.13
CA LEU A 404 18.18 -22.19 1.45
C LEU A 404 19.07 -23.19 2.21
N LEU A 405 19.46 -22.82 3.42
CA LEU A 405 20.20 -23.66 4.36
C LEU A 405 19.23 -24.10 5.47
N PRO A 406 18.66 -25.30 5.39
CA PRO A 406 17.68 -25.74 6.36
C PRO A 406 18.34 -26.15 7.69
N MET A 407 17.60 -25.98 8.79
CA MET A 407 17.91 -26.53 10.12
C MET A 407 19.33 -26.21 10.63
N VAL A 408 19.83 -24.99 10.41
CA VAL A 408 21.16 -24.57 10.89
C VAL A 408 21.26 -24.57 12.42
N ARG A 409 20.12 -24.41 13.11
CA ARG A 409 19.96 -24.57 14.56
C ARG A 409 18.59 -25.14 14.86
N THR A 410 18.47 -25.85 15.97
CA THR A 410 17.22 -26.45 16.45
C THR A 410 17.12 -26.30 17.95
N GLY A 411 15.91 -26.14 18.48
CA GLY A 411 15.72 -26.12 19.93
C GLY A 411 14.27 -26.31 20.31
N HIS A 412 13.97 -26.09 21.58
CA HIS A 412 12.62 -26.16 22.13
C HIS A 412 12.22 -24.81 22.71
N TRP A 413 11.01 -24.35 22.39
CA TRP A 413 10.45 -23.11 22.89
C TRP A 413 9.23 -23.40 23.78
N SER A 414 9.07 -22.64 24.85
CA SER A 414 7.97 -22.77 25.81
C SER A 414 7.53 -21.40 26.34
N CYS A 415 6.22 -21.17 26.47
CA CYS A 415 5.66 -19.87 26.88
C CYS A 415 6.00 -19.44 28.32
N GLY A 416 6.29 -20.39 29.22
CA GLY A 416 6.52 -20.11 30.65
C GLY A 416 7.94 -19.66 31.02
N VAL A 417 8.85 -19.55 30.05
CA VAL A 417 10.29 -19.33 30.31
C VAL A 417 10.70 -17.91 29.96
N ARG A 418 11.48 -17.28 30.85
CA ARG A 418 12.11 -15.97 30.58
C ARG A 418 13.03 -16.11 29.37
N ILE A 419 12.99 -15.15 28.46
CA ILE A 419 13.74 -15.22 27.20
C ILE A 419 15.26 -15.22 27.42
N LEU A 420 15.72 -14.45 28.40
CA LEU A 420 17.14 -14.32 28.71
C LEU A 420 17.74 -15.65 29.15
N HIS A 421 18.92 -15.96 28.61
CA HIS A 421 19.70 -17.17 28.87
C HIS A 421 19.02 -18.46 28.40
N THR A 422 18.17 -18.37 27.38
CA THR A 422 17.57 -19.55 26.72
C THR A 422 18.28 -19.92 25.44
N ASP A 423 18.17 -21.18 25.03
CA ASP A 423 18.60 -21.63 23.71
C ASP A 423 17.91 -20.83 22.60
N PHE A 424 16.64 -20.43 22.79
CA PHE A 424 15.91 -19.59 21.85
C PHE A 424 16.63 -18.24 21.61
N GLU A 425 16.98 -17.51 22.68
CA GLU A 425 17.75 -16.27 22.57
C GLU A 425 19.11 -16.54 21.91
N ALA A 426 19.86 -17.53 22.41
CA ALA A 426 21.20 -17.82 21.94
C ALA A 426 21.25 -18.22 20.47
N HIS A 427 20.36 -19.12 20.03
CA HIS A 427 20.30 -19.61 18.66
C HIS A 427 19.91 -18.52 17.67
N VAL A 428 18.87 -17.73 17.96
CA VAL A 428 18.47 -16.61 17.08
C VAL A 428 19.58 -15.57 17.01
N SER A 429 20.19 -15.21 18.15
CA SER A 429 21.29 -14.25 18.21
C SER A 429 22.50 -14.70 17.41
N GLN A 430 22.87 -15.97 17.53
CA GLN A 430 24.00 -16.52 16.80
C GLN A 430 23.72 -16.59 15.30
N ALA A 431 22.54 -17.05 14.89
CA ALA A 431 22.17 -17.11 13.48
C ALA A 431 22.17 -15.71 12.83
N LEU A 432 21.63 -14.69 13.48
CA LEU A 432 21.64 -13.32 12.97
C LEU A 432 23.06 -12.74 12.89
N ARG A 433 23.95 -13.06 13.84
CA ARG A 433 25.36 -12.65 13.76
C ARG A 433 26.12 -13.34 12.63
N GLU A 434 25.83 -14.62 12.37
CA GLU A 434 26.52 -15.41 11.35
C GLU A 434 26.01 -15.11 9.93
N TYR A 435 24.71 -14.82 9.76
CA TYR A 435 24.06 -14.79 8.45
C TYR A 435 23.22 -13.54 8.16
N ALA A 436 23.05 -12.64 9.13
CA ALA A 436 22.19 -11.44 9.06
C ALA A 436 20.70 -11.70 8.78
N ASN A 437 20.27 -12.96 8.60
CA ASN A 437 18.88 -13.35 8.42
C ASN A 437 18.61 -14.76 8.95
N VAL A 438 17.36 -15.02 9.27
CA VAL A 438 16.85 -16.34 9.66
C VAL A 438 15.37 -16.46 9.30
N VAL A 439 14.99 -17.65 8.85
CA VAL A 439 13.59 -18.09 8.78
C VAL A 439 13.35 -18.99 9.99
N PHE A 440 12.54 -18.52 10.93
CA PHE A 440 12.19 -19.23 12.15
C PHE A 440 10.95 -20.09 11.91
N GLN A 441 11.10 -21.40 12.04
CA GLN A 441 10.01 -22.36 11.97
C GLN A 441 9.60 -22.83 13.36
N ILE A 442 8.31 -22.82 13.65
CA ILE A 442 7.73 -23.50 14.81
C ILE A 442 6.38 -24.08 14.39
N ASN A 443 6.16 -25.37 14.64
CA ASN A 443 5.02 -26.09 14.07
C ASN A 443 4.95 -25.87 12.54
N ASN A 444 3.79 -25.43 12.04
CA ASN A 444 3.55 -25.06 10.63
C ASN A 444 3.69 -23.55 10.38
N GLN A 445 4.27 -22.80 11.32
CA GLN A 445 4.43 -21.36 11.26
C GLN A 445 5.85 -20.99 10.85
N MET A 446 5.98 -20.02 9.94
CA MET A 446 7.26 -19.49 9.49
C MET A 446 7.29 -17.97 9.65
N TYR A 447 8.35 -17.48 10.28
CA TYR A 447 8.63 -16.06 10.45
C TYR A 447 9.98 -15.72 9.82
N ALA A 448 10.15 -14.52 9.30
CA ALA A 448 11.47 -14.05 8.84
C ALA A 448 12.00 -12.99 9.81
N ILE A 449 13.28 -13.10 10.15
CA ILE A 449 14.00 -12.09 10.92
C ILE A 449 15.26 -11.73 10.14
N TRP A 450 15.55 -10.45 9.96
CA TRP A 450 16.78 -10.01 9.32
C TRP A 450 17.32 -8.72 9.93
N VAL A 451 18.60 -8.48 9.71
CA VAL A 451 19.31 -7.28 10.15
C VAL A 451 19.64 -6.42 8.93
N LYS A 452 19.31 -5.13 9.00
CA LYS A 452 19.70 -4.15 7.99
C LYS A 452 19.92 -2.79 8.65
N ASP A 453 21.05 -2.16 8.33
CA ASP A 453 21.46 -0.84 8.83
C ASP A 453 21.31 -0.68 10.36
N GLU A 454 21.78 -1.69 11.12
CA GLU A 454 21.70 -1.79 12.59
C GLU A 454 20.29 -1.94 13.18
N PHE A 455 19.27 -2.15 12.34
CA PHE A 455 17.91 -2.48 12.78
C PHE A 455 17.60 -3.97 12.58
N TYR A 456 16.81 -4.50 13.50
CA TYR A 456 16.23 -5.85 13.40
C TYR A 456 14.82 -5.74 12.85
N TYR A 457 14.52 -6.54 11.84
CA TYR A 457 13.20 -6.63 11.25
C TYR A 457 12.61 -8.01 11.51
N LEU A 458 11.33 -8.06 11.90
CA LEU A 458 10.56 -9.28 12.10
C LEU A 458 9.33 -9.21 11.20
N LEU A 459 9.23 -10.14 10.24
CA LEU A 459 8.02 -10.38 9.47
C LEU A 459 7.18 -11.44 10.17
N ASP A 460 5.95 -11.04 10.46
CA ASP A 460 4.86 -11.92 10.83
C ASP A 460 3.81 -11.88 9.72
N PRO A 461 3.71 -12.92 8.89
CA PRO A 461 2.75 -12.96 7.80
C PRO A 461 1.34 -13.36 8.26
N TYR A 462 1.12 -13.63 9.55
CA TYR A 462 -0.15 -14.10 10.12
C TYR A 462 -0.87 -12.98 10.88
N ARG A 463 -2.11 -13.24 11.30
CA ARG A 463 -2.86 -12.33 12.19
C ARG A 463 -2.41 -12.49 13.64
N HIS A 464 -1.53 -11.61 14.11
CA HIS A 464 -1.24 -11.48 15.54
C HIS A 464 -1.49 -10.06 16.05
N THR A 465 -1.61 -9.98 17.37
CA THR A 465 -1.80 -8.72 18.08
C THR A 465 -0.49 -7.93 18.05
N ILE A 466 -0.62 -6.62 17.91
CA ILE A 466 0.50 -5.70 18.05
C ILE A 466 0.58 -5.33 19.52
N VAL A 467 1.74 -5.53 20.15
CA VAL A 467 1.92 -5.21 21.58
C VAL A 467 2.30 -3.73 21.72
N GLY A 468 1.62 -2.93 22.56
CA GLY A 468 1.99 -1.53 22.82
C GLY A 468 0.84 -0.59 23.19
N THR A 469 1.14 0.57 23.76
CA THR A 469 0.15 1.51 24.35
C THR A 469 -0.71 2.25 23.32
N HIS A 470 -0.24 2.42 22.08
CA HIS A 470 -1.02 3.04 20.98
C HIS A 470 -1.94 2.05 20.24
N VAL A 471 -1.98 0.79 20.66
CA VAL A 471 -2.81 -0.26 20.04
C VAL A 471 -4.29 -0.07 20.36
N ALA A 472 -4.62 0.67 21.43
CA ALA A 472 -5.99 1.00 21.80
C ALA A 472 -6.75 1.80 20.72
N GLU A 473 -6.05 2.53 19.84
CA GLU A 473 -6.66 3.31 18.74
C GLU A 473 -7.03 2.46 17.52
N ASP A 474 -6.34 1.34 17.30
CA ASP A 474 -6.60 0.44 16.16
C ASP A 474 -7.57 -0.72 16.53
N GLY A 475 -8.14 -0.69 17.74
CA GLY A 475 -8.97 -1.77 18.29
C GLY A 475 -8.15 -3.02 18.66
N ALA A 476 -8.81 -4.04 19.21
CA ALA A 476 -8.22 -5.36 19.49
C ALA A 476 -7.97 -6.19 18.20
N GLY A 477 -7.66 -5.53 17.09
CA GLY A 477 -7.44 -6.18 15.80
C GLY A 477 -6.12 -6.94 15.76
N LYS A 478 -6.04 -7.90 14.84
CA LYS A 478 -4.84 -8.68 14.54
C LYS A 478 -4.47 -8.48 13.08
N TRP A 479 -3.17 -8.35 12.80
CA TRP A 479 -2.67 -8.03 11.46
C TRP A 479 -1.39 -8.78 11.15
N ALA A 480 -1.16 -9.05 9.87
CA ALA A 480 0.20 -9.32 9.39
C ALA A 480 1.04 -8.05 9.55
N THR A 481 2.29 -8.22 9.98
CA THR A 481 3.16 -7.08 10.29
C THR A 481 4.60 -7.28 9.85
N VAL A 482 5.24 -6.17 9.48
CA VAL A 482 6.70 -6.04 9.55
C VAL A 482 7.01 -5.13 10.71
N ARG A 483 7.77 -5.63 11.68
CA ARG A 483 8.16 -4.92 12.89
C ARG A 483 9.64 -4.56 12.83
N MET A 484 9.97 -3.31 13.10
CA MET A 484 11.32 -2.76 13.09
C MET A 484 11.76 -2.47 14.52
N PHE A 485 12.96 -2.91 14.89
CA PHE A 485 13.52 -2.77 16.23
C PHE A 485 14.92 -2.23 16.21
N ARG A 486 15.23 -1.36 17.17
CA ARG A 486 16.58 -0.81 17.36
C ARG A 486 17.50 -1.75 18.12
N ASP A 487 16.93 -2.60 18.97
CA ASP A 487 17.69 -3.51 19.82
C ASP A 487 17.12 -4.92 19.77
N GLN A 488 18.03 -5.88 19.86
CA GLN A 488 17.72 -7.29 19.68
C GLN A 488 16.85 -7.85 20.80
N LEU A 489 17.05 -7.40 22.04
CA LEU A 489 16.30 -7.89 23.19
C LEU A 489 14.82 -7.49 23.08
N THR A 490 14.52 -6.27 22.67
CA THR A 490 13.15 -5.83 22.41
C THR A 490 12.52 -6.65 21.28
N MET A 491 13.26 -6.91 20.19
CA MET A 491 12.78 -7.78 19.11
C MET A 491 12.42 -9.18 19.62
N LEU A 492 13.32 -9.83 20.37
CA LEU A 492 13.08 -11.16 20.93
C LEU A 492 11.94 -11.17 21.94
N SER A 493 11.81 -10.11 22.75
CA SER A 493 10.70 -9.93 23.67
C SER A 493 9.36 -9.88 22.95
N VAL A 494 9.26 -9.06 21.89
CA VAL A 494 8.03 -8.95 21.10
C VAL A 494 7.76 -10.24 20.33
N PHE A 495 8.80 -10.90 19.81
CA PHE A 495 8.65 -12.17 19.10
C PHE A 495 8.18 -13.29 20.03
N HIS A 496 8.69 -13.37 21.26
CA HIS A 496 8.22 -14.32 22.26
C HIS A 496 6.74 -14.10 22.60
N GLN A 497 6.30 -12.84 22.78
CA GLN A 497 4.87 -12.53 23.00
C GLN A 497 4.00 -12.99 21.83
N LEU A 498 4.46 -12.75 20.60
CA LEU A 498 3.79 -13.20 19.39
C LEU A 498 3.65 -14.74 19.36
N LEU A 499 4.73 -15.46 19.66
CA LEU A 499 4.70 -16.93 19.71
C LEU A 499 3.69 -17.46 20.75
N MET A 500 3.51 -16.77 21.88
CA MET A 500 2.53 -17.16 22.91
C MET A 500 1.07 -17.04 22.47
N GLU A 501 0.76 -16.24 21.45
CA GLU A 501 -0.61 -16.10 20.96
C GLU A 501 -1.11 -17.39 20.27
N SER A 502 -0.21 -18.14 19.63
CA SER A 502 -0.57 -19.32 18.84
C SER A 502 0.13 -20.62 19.26
N ASN A 503 1.11 -20.56 20.16
CA ASN A 503 1.90 -21.70 20.62
C ASN A 503 1.99 -21.76 22.16
N ARG A 504 2.03 -22.98 22.71
CA ARG A 504 2.29 -23.23 24.15
C ARG A 504 3.73 -23.71 24.40
N GLN A 505 4.08 -24.80 23.74
CA GLN A 505 5.44 -25.36 23.70
C GLN A 505 5.62 -26.13 22.40
N SER A 506 6.78 -26.01 21.75
CA SER A 506 7.10 -26.79 20.55
C SER A 506 8.59 -26.74 20.21
N ALA A 507 9.03 -27.73 19.43
CA ALA A 507 10.32 -27.67 18.77
C ALA A 507 10.33 -26.57 17.71
N TYR A 508 11.45 -25.86 17.59
CA TYR A 508 11.68 -24.88 16.55
C TYR A 508 12.92 -25.20 15.74
N TYR A 509 12.94 -24.72 14.50
CA TYR A 509 14.02 -24.90 13.54
C TYR A 509 14.39 -23.55 12.93
N LEU A 510 15.68 -23.24 12.89
CA LEU A 510 16.20 -22.05 12.22
C LEU A 510 16.72 -22.46 10.85
N HIS A 511 16.21 -21.80 9.81
CA HIS A 511 16.72 -21.91 8.44
C HIS A 511 17.36 -20.58 8.05
N VAL A 512 18.28 -20.59 7.11
CA VAL A 512 18.97 -19.38 6.64
C VAL A 512 18.87 -19.28 5.13
N LEU A 513 18.68 -18.06 4.63
CA LEU A 513 18.73 -17.77 3.20
C LEU A 513 20.08 -17.13 2.85
N ARG A 514 20.83 -17.73 1.95
CA ARG A 514 21.99 -17.09 1.31
C ARG A 514 21.60 -16.60 -0.07
N ILE A 515 21.92 -15.35 -0.37
CA ILE A 515 21.74 -14.77 -1.70
C ILE A 515 23.12 -14.73 -2.35
N ARG A 516 23.27 -15.50 -3.43
CA ARG A 516 24.54 -15.69 -4.13
C ARG A 516 24.75 -14.66 -5.22
N ASN A 517 23.68 -14.29 -5.91
CA ASN A 517 23.73 -13.37 -7.02
C ASN A 517 22.47 -12.49 -7.05
N LEU A 518 22.64 -11.24 -7.44
CA LEU A 518 21.58 -10.25 -7.58
C LEU A 518 21.91 -9.35 -8.75
N ALA A 519 21.04 -9.31 -9.76
CA ALA A 519 21.19 -8.42 -10.91
C ALA A 519 19.86 -7.84 -11.37
N GLU A 520 19.92 -6.60 -11.87
CA GLU A 520 18.84 -5.99 -12.64
C GLU A 520 18.79 -6.61 -14.05
N CYS A 521 17.60 -7.02 -14.49
CA CYS A 521 17.47 -7.93 -15.61
C CYS A 521 16.28 -7.56 -16.53
N PRO A 522 16.54 -7.18 -17.79
CA PRO A 522 15.46 -7.00 -18.77
C PRO A 522 14.70 -8.33 -19.00
N GLU A 523 13.48 -8.24 -19.54
CA GLU A 523 12.63 -9.42 -19.78
C GLU A 523 13.35 -10.48 -20.63
N GLY A 524 13.35 -11.74 -20.17
CA GLY A 524 13.90 -12.90 -20.90
C GLY A 524 15.36 -13.27 -20.63
N TYR A 525 16.04 -12.62 -19.68
CA TYR A 525 17.44 -12.89 -19.35
C TYR A 525 17.60 -13.83 -18.14
N ALA A 526 18.58 -14.76 -18.20
CA ALA A 526 18.98 -15.66 -17.12
C ALA A 526 20.33 -15.23 -16.54
N LEU A 527 20.53 -15.33 -15.22
CA LEU A 527 21.78 -14.93 -14.57
C LEU A 527 22.97 -15.74 -15.11
N ALA A 528 24.10 -15.07 -15.32
CA ALA A 528 25.35 -15.75 -15.65
C ALA A 528 25.78 -16.59 -14.43
N PRO A 529 26.21 -17.86 -14.63
CA PRO A 529 26.70 -18.70 -13.53
C PRO A 529 27.91 -18.04 -12.85
N LEU A 530 27.86 -17.88 -11.53
CA LEU A 530 29.02 -17.42 -10.76
C LEU A 530 30.06 -18.55 -10.62
N PRO A 531 31.36 -18.22 -10.52
CA PRO A 531 32.39 -19.19 -10.16
C PRO A 531 32.09 -19.86 -8.81
N GLY A 532 32.41 -21.14 -8.67
CA GLY A 532 32.11 -21.93 -7.46
C GLY A 532 32.74 -21.43 -6.15
N ASP A 533 33.77 -20.58 -6.25
CA ASP A 533 34.50 -20.04 -5.09
C ASP A 533 33.86 -18.78 -4.47
N VAL A 534 32.78 -18.25 -5.06
CA VAL A 534 32.05 -17.06 -4.54
C VAL A 534 31.07 -17.41 -3.40
N ASP A 535 31.03 -18.68 -2.98
CA ASP A 535 29.99 -19.25 -2.11
C ASP A 535 29.95 -18.70 -0.65
N ASN A 536 30.88 -17.81 -0.30
CA ASN A 536 31.06 -17.26 1.04
C ASN A 536 30.74 -15.77 1.18
N CYS A 537 30.43 -15.05 0.10
CA CYS A 537 30.11 -13.62 0.16
C CYS A 537 28.61 -13.39 -0.08
N ASP A 538 27.94 -12.75 0.88
CA ASP A 538 26.57 -12.27 0.71
C ASP A 538 26.55 -11.06 -0.23
N VAL A 539 25.47 -10.91 -1.01
CA VAL A 539 25.36 -9.78 -1.95
C VAL A 539 25.19 -8.46 -1.21
N GLN A 540 25.71 -7.40 -1.80
CA GLN A 540 25.46 -6.04 -1.31
C GLN A 540 24.01 -5.65 -1.54
N SER A 541 23.43 -4.94 -0.57
CA SER A 541 22.08 -4.38 -0.70
C SER A 541 22.08 -3.28 -1.76
N LEU A 542 21.07 -3.26 -2.62
CA LEU A 542 20.93 -2.24 -3.67
C LEU A 542 20.29 -0.94 -3.14
N ASN A 543 19.33 -1.07 -2.22
CA ASN A 543 18.47 0.03 -1.76
C ASN A 543 17.70 0.74 -2.89
N GLU A 544 17.30 -0.03 -3.90
CA GLU A 544 16.54 0.40 -5.07
C GLU A 544 15.07 -0.05 -4.95
N PRO A 545 14.09 0.73 -5.46
CA PRO A 545 12.70 0.33 -5.45
C PRO A 545 12.47 -0.89 -6.36
N ILE A 546 11.72 -1.88 -5.84
CA ILE A 546 11.24 -3.00 -6.65
C ILE A 546 9.99 -2.55 -7.39
N PHE A 547 9.97 -2.71 -8.72
CA PHE A 547 8.80 -2.50 -9.55
C PHE A 547 8.23 -3.84 -10.00
N PHE A 548 7.07 -4.22 -9.45
CA PHE A 548 6.36 -5.40 -9.93
C PHE A 548 5.65 -5.05 -11.26
N ASN A 549 6.15 -5.57 -12.39
CA ASN A 549 5.65 -5.25 -13.75
C ASN A 549 4.13 -5.38 -13.89
N GLU A 550 3.49 -4.34 -14.46
CA GLU A 550 2.04 -4.26 -14.72
C GLU A 550 1.50 -5.31 -15.70
N GLN A 551 2.35 -5.96 -16.50
CA GLN A 551 1.90 -6.77 -17.65
C GLN A 551 1.20 -8.08 -17.30
N ARG A 552 1.27 -8.51 -16.06
CA ARG A 552 0.31 -9.45 -15.49
C ARG A 552 0.13 -8.96 -14.08
N GLY A 553 -0.81 -8.03 -13.89
CA GLY A 553 -1.39 -7.79 -12.58
C GLY A 553 -1.49 -9.14 -11.92
N VAL A 554 -0.70 -9.31 -10.86
CA VAL A 554 -0.58 -10.52 -10.07
C VAL A 554 -2.02 -11.01 -9.90
N ARG A 555 -2.42 -12.06 -10.65
CA ARG A 555 -3.73 -12.72 -10.49
C ARG A 555 -3.66 -13.51 -9.19
N VAL A 556 -3.38 -12.81 -8.10
CA VAL A 556 -3.05 -13.38 -6.82
C VAL A 556 -3.59 -12.33 -5.85
N CYS A 557 -4.77 -12.52 -5.28
CA CYS A 557 -5.25 -13.77 -4.74
C CYS A 557 -6.70 -14.03 -5.14
N ASP A 558 -7.07 -15.31 -5.13
CA ASP A 558 -8.47 -15.70 -5.06
C ASP A 558 -9.15 -14.92 -3.92
N ARG A 559 -10.48 -14.86 -3.99
CA ARG A 559 -11.36 -14.62 -2.85
C ARG A 559 -10.79 -15.14 -1.52
N SER A 560 -10.06 -16.26 -1.54
CA SER A 560 -9.38 -16.88 -0.40
C SER A 560 -8.32 -16.06 0.36
N LEU A 561 -7.82 -14.88 -0.07
CA LEU A 561 -7.07 -14.00 0.86
C LEU A 561 -7.92 -12.81 1.36
N ALA A 562 -8.88 -12.36 0.56
CA ALA A 562 -9.74 -11.21 0.85
C ALA A 562 -10.95 -11.59 1.73
N GLU A 563 -11.48 -12.81 1.59
CA GLU A 563 -12.65 -13.32 2.32
C GLU A 563 -12.38 -13.62 3.80
N ILE A 564 -11.14 -13.52 4.26
CA ILE A 564 -10.86 -13.77 5.67
C ILE A 564 -11.15 -12.51 6.45
N SER A 565 -12.43 -12.46 6.80
CA SER A 565 -13.03 -11.57 7.76
C SER A 565 -12.30 -11.65 9.09
N ASP A 566 -12.57 -10.67 9.92
CA ASP A 566 -12.03 -10.48 11.25
C ASP A 566 -12.44 -11.58 12.26
N ASP A 567 -12.86 -12.76 11.78
CA ASP A 567 -13.46 -13.86 12.52
C ASP A 567 -12.84 -15.25 12.19
N GLU A 568 -11.55 -15.32 11.82
CA GLU A 568 -10.84 -16.62 11.92
C GLU A 568 -10.69 -16.97 13.41
N GLU A 569 -11.22 -18.14 13.84
CA GLU A 569 -11.06 -18.59 15.23
C GLU A 569 -9.57 -18.72 15.59
N ASP A 570 -9.20 -18.19 16.76
CA ASP A 570 -7.84 -18.25 17.28
C ASP A 570 -7.38 -19.72 17.44
N VAL A 571 -6.55 -20.18 16.50
CA VAL A 571 -5.97 -21.52 16.55
C VAL A 571 -4.80 -21.51 17.54
N VAL A 572 -5.09 -21.83 18.80
CA VAL A 572 -4.06 -22.15 19.79
C VAL A 572 -3.64 -23.62 19.61
N SER A 573 -2.33 -23.88 19.54
CA SER A 573 -1.79 -25.25 19.49
C SER A 573 -2.44 -26.13 20.56
N ARG A 574 -3.15 -27.20 20.16
CA ARG A 574 -3.73 -28.20 21.05
C ARG A 574 -2.63 -29.14 21.56
N THR A 575 -1.81 -28.68 22.49
CA THR A 575 -0.98 -29.58 23.30
C THR A 575 -1.79 -30.00 24.53
N GLU A 576 -1.90 -31.31 24.72
CA GLU A 576 -2.56 -31.96 25.85
C GLU A 576 -1.84 -31.63 27.16
N ASP A 577 -2.11 -30.48 27.78
CA ASP A 577 -1.85 -30.26 29.20
C ASP A 577 -2.80 -29.16 29.71
N LYS A 578 -4.04 -29.59 30.01
CA LYS A 578 -5.14 -28.73 30.48
C LYS A 578 -5.02 -28.28 31.94
N ASN A 579 -3.95 -28.61 32.65
CA ASN A 579 -3.95 -28.56 34.13
C ASN A 579 -3.21 -27.38 34.77
N ASP A 580 -2.48 -26.53 34.04
CA ASP A 580 -1.64 -25.50 34.69
C ASP A 580 -2.23 -24.08 34.69
N ILE A 581 -3.41 -23.87 34.09
CA ILE A 581 -4.01 -22.52 33.94
C ILE A 581 -4.64 -22.01 35.25
N GLU A 582 -4.99 -22.87 36.21
CA GLU A 582 -5.55 -22.41 37.49
C GLU A 582 -4.49 -21.81 38.44
N LYS A 583 -3.19 -21.91 38.14
CA LYS A 583 -2.12 -21.41 39.01
C LYS A 583 -1.49 -20.08 38.62
N LEU A 584 -1.88 -19.48 37.48
CA LEU A 584 -1.26 -18.25 36.96
C LEU A 584 -2.15 -17.00 37.05
N GLN A 585 -3.32 -17.08 37.68
CA GLN A 585 -4.03 -15.89 38.16
C GLN A 585 -3.65 -15.63 39.61
N ILE A 586 -3.16 -14.41 39.87
CA ILE A 586 -2.67 -13.83 41.14
C ILE A 586 -1.16 -14.05 41.35
N LEU A 587 -0.36 -13.16 40.77
CA LEU A 587 0.86 -12.63 41.38
C LEU A 587 1.17 -11.28 40.72
N ASP A 588 0.25 -10.34 40.90
CA ASP A 588 0.51 -8.92 40.70
C ASP A 588 0.32 -8.24 42.06
N GLU A 589 1.37 -8.27 42.90
CA GLU A 589 1.57 -7.29 43.95
C GLU A 589 3.05 -7.24 44.36
N ARG A 590 3.58 -6.01 44.32
CA ARG A 590 4.93 -5.61 44.72
C ARG A 590 5.29 -6.11 46.12
N GLN A 591 6.48 -6.69 46.29
CA GLN A 591 7.20 -6.60 47.57
C GLN A 591 8.63 -6.12 47.34
N ASN A 592 8.95 -5.03 48.05
CA ASN A 592 10.28 -4.47 48.21
C ASN A 592 11.22 -5.48 48.87
N ALA A 593 12.48 -5.41 48.46
CA ALA A 593 13.59 -6.11 49.09
C ALA A 593 13.77 -5.71 50.56
N GLY A 594 14.00 -6.72 51.41
CA GLY A 594 14.52 -6.63 52.78
C GLY A 594 15.01 -8.02 53.17
N ALA A 595 16.27 -8.11 53.59
CA ALA A 595 17.06 -9.32 53.76
C ALA A 595 16.53 -10.29 54.85
N GLU A 596 16.78 -11.59 54.70
CA GLU A 596 17.84 -12.36 55.38
C GLU A 596 17.73 -13.87 55.06
N CYS A 597 18.85 -14.58 55.15
CA CYS A 597 19.04 -16.00 54.86
C CYS A 597 18.34 -16.91 55.90
N GLU A 598 17.90 -18.11 55.51
CA GLU A 598 18.36 -19.40 56.06
C GLU A 598 17.61 -20.61 55.46
N MET A 599 18.17 -21.79 55.70
CA MET A 599 18.08 -23.04 54.95
C MET A 599 16.86 -23.93 55.21
N CYS A 600 16.64 -24.83 54.24
CA CYS A 600 16.17 -26.22 54.27
C CYS A 600 14.93 -26.68 55.09
N GLU A 601 14.10 -27.45 54.38
CA GLU A 601 13.51 -28.78 54.72
C GLU A 601 12.01 -28.91 54.41
N GLU A 602 11.69 -30.06 53.80
CA GLU A 602 10.37 -30.58 53.48
C GLU A 602 9.57 -30.84 54.76
N GLU A 603 8.25 -30.59 54.76
CA GLU A 603 7.24 -31.55 55.22
C GLU A 603 5.79 -31.04 55.07
N MET A 604 4.89 -31.99 55.27
CA MET A 604 3.55 -32.17 54.73
C MET A 604 2.45 -31.71 55.71
N GLU A 605 1.30 -31.32 55.12
CA GLU A 605 -0.08 -31.40 55.65
C GLU A 605 -0.66 -30.42 56.70
N THR A 606 -1.91 -30.05 56.36
CA THR A 606 -3.11 -29.74 57.17
C THR A 606 -3.47 -28.30 57.58
N ASN A 607 -4.61 -27.88 57.05
CA ASN A 607 -5.53 -26.80 57.45
C ASN A 607 -6.24 -27.13 58.81
N PRO A 608 -7.11 -26.27 59.40
CA PRO A 608 -7.39 -24.84 59.19
C PRO A 608 -7.66 -24.00 60.49
N LEU A 609 -8.01 -22.72 60.27
CA LEU A 609 -9.22 -22.03 60.80
C LEU A 609 -9.03 -20.85 61.78
N LYS A 610 -9.73 -19.75 61.42
CA LYS A 610 -10.39 -18.69 62.23
C LYS A 610 -9.77 -17.28 62.28
N LYS A 611 -10.45 -16.40 61.52
CA LYS A 611 -11.23 -15.23 61.96
C LYS A 611 -10.53 -14.01 62.59
N HIS A 612 -10.89 -12.87 61.98
CA HIS A 612 -11.50 -11.65 62.57
C HIS A 612 -10.72 -10.32 62.52
N THR A 613 -11.26 -9.42 61.67
CA THR A 613 -11.64 -8.00 61.91
C THR A 613 -10.63 -6.85 61.92
N LYS A 614 -10.84 -6.00 60.90
CA LYS A 614 -11.23 -4.57 60.92
C LYS A 614 -10.21 -3.44 61.24
N SER A 615 -10.24 -2.50 60.28
CA SER A 615 -10.17 -1.02 60.40
C SER A 615 -8.78 -0.41 60.40
N ALA A 616 -8.52 0.82 59.96
CA ALA A 616 -9.13 1.79 59.05
C ALA A 616 -8.24 3.05 59.10
N LYS A 617 -8.16 3.78 57.98
CA LYS A 617 -7.91 5.23 57.82
C LYS A 617 -6.50 5.85 57.93
N GLY A 618 -6.24 6.68 56.90
CA GLY A 618 -5.45 7.92 56.92
C GLY A 618 -4.00 7.73 56.48
N SER A 619 -3.37 8.54 55.63
CA SER A 619 -3.68 9.88 55.10
C SER A 619 -2.76 10.16 53.89
N LYS A 620 -3.19 11.05 52.99
CA LYS A 620 -2.40 11.56 51.86
C LYS A 620 -1.44 12.66 52.32
N ILE A 621 -0.20 12.66 51.80
CA ILE A 621 0.61 13.87 51.57
C ILE A 621 1.39 13.68 50.24
N PRO A 622 1.44 14.71 49.36
CA PRO A 622 2.07 14.63 48.04
C PRO A 622 3.52 15.10 48.06
N CYS A 623 4.35 14.65 47.12
CA CYS A 623 5.58 15.37 46.79
C CYS A 623 5.95 15.24 45.31
N SER A 624 5.98 16.40 44.68
CA SER A 624 6.52 16.75 43.37
C SER A 624 8.04 16.59 43.30
N LEU A 625 8.58 16.17 42.15
CA LEU A 625 9.92 16.57 41.71
C LEU A 625 10.02 16.52 40.18
N GLN A 626 10.15 17.72 39.59
CA GLN A 626 10.56 17.96 38.23
C GLN A 626 12.07 17.67 38.09
N ILE A 627 12.47 16.96 37.02
CA ILE A 627 13.85 16.98 36.52
C ILE A 627 13.81 17.18 35.00
N GLN A 628 14.68 18.10 34.55
CA GLN A 628 14.75 18.73 33.25
C GLN A 628 15.04 17.78 32.08
N LYS A 629 14.32 18.01 30.98
CA LYS A 629 14.55 17.43 29.64
C LYS A 629 15.84 17.98 29.02
N ARG A 630 16.67 17.09 28.46
CA ARG A 630 17.56 17.41 27.34
C ARG A 630 17.06 16.66 26.10
N ILE A 631 16.70 17.42 25.08
CA ILE A 631 16.24 16.95 23.76
C ILE A 631 17.48 16.86 22.87
N ILE A 632 17.72 15.70 22.26
CA ILE A 632 18.61 15.54 21.10
C ILE A 632 17.71 15.04 19.95
N SER A 633 17.68 15.80 18.86
CA SER A 633 16.81 15.55 17.70
C SER A 633 17.49 14.68 16.63
N TRP A 634 16.67 13.99 15.84
CA TRP A 634 17.04 13.04 14.78
C TRP A 634 17.54 13.71 13.48
N GLN A 635 18.54 14.59 13.53
CA GLN A 635 19.00 15.35 12.34
C GLN A 635 20.46 15.15 11.90
N GLU A 636 21.32 14.44 12.63
CA GLU A 636 22.78 14.50 12.34
C GLU A 636 23.43 13.27 11.68
N LEU A 637 22.69 12.27 11.18
CA LEU A 637 23.32 11.06 10.61
C LEU A 637 23.13 10.82 9.10
N SER A 638 22.65 11.81 8.33
CA SER A 638 22.54 11.69 6.86
C SER A 638 23.57 12.47 6.04
N LYS A 639 24.67 12.97 6.63
CA LYS A 639 25.77 13.58 5.87
C LYS A 639 26.95 12.61 5.77
N GLY A 640 26.95 11.84 4.68
CA GLY A 640 28.12 11.12 4.21
C GLY A 640 29.26 12.07 3.84
N SER A 641 30.42 11.78 4.38
CA SER A 641 31.71 12.45 4.18
C SER A 641 32.23 12.25 2.76
N THR A 642 32.47 13.34 2.04
CA THR A 642 33.26 13.34 0.80
C THR A 642 34.76 13.43 1.11
N PRO A 643 35.63 12.66 0.44
CA PRO A 643 37.07 12.78 0.61
C PRO A 643 37.60 14.01 -0.14
N LYS A 644 38.32 14.89 0.58
CA LYS A 644 39.08 16.00 -0.03
C LYS A 644 40.33 15.45 -0.70
N ILE A 645 40.40 15.61 -2.03
CA ILE A 645 41.63 15.55 -2.81
C ILE A 645 42.40 16.85 -2.50
N ASN A 646 43.57 16.73 -1.86
CA ASN A 646 44.52 17.85 -1.77
C ASN A 646 45.48 17.75 -2.96
N ALA A 647 45.50 18.80 -3.76
CA ALA A 647 46.57 19.07 -4.72
C ALA A 647 47.78 19.63 -3.97
N HIS A 648 48.91 18.94 -4.09
CA HIS A 648 50.24 19.53 -4.25
C HIS A 648 51.14 18.55 -5.00
#